data_AF-A0A7Y9WXC9-F1
#
_entry.id   AF-A0A7Y9WXC9-F1
#
_cell.length_a   1.000
_cell.length_b   1.000
_cell.length_c   1.000
_cell.angle_alpha   90.00
_cell.angle_beta   90.00
_cell.angle_gamma   90.00
#
_symmetry.space_group_name_H-M   'P 1'
#
loop_
_entity.id
_entity.type
_entity.pdbx_description
1 polymer ?
#
loop_
_entity_poly.entity_id
_entity_poly.type
_entity_poly.pdbx_seq_one_letter_code
_entity_poly.pdbx_strand_id
1 'polypeptide(L)'
;MTLPVPHLDDRGFLDLVTEARERIRQSCPEWTDLSAHDPGMALVEAFAHLTEVMIYRLNQLPEKAYVSFLNLLGVSRHAPTAAWADVRFTRSGTDRGAVRVPAGLRVAAARGADPRPVVFVTTEPALLPAGEESVTVRMHHCEPVEAELLGVGTGQPGQVLRAARAPLTHTAEALDLLLGVEVPAGTVELGAAAREYDGRTFEIWRPVDSFAGLGPQSKAYLVDRCSGTVTFAPALDLRPPATPGGAAPAPASGSTAVTVAAVPPAGRQIRLWYRAGGGPTGNVAAGTLTSLRDPLPGVRVDNPTPAAGGREMEALESVLLRGPYEFFAQQRAVTARDFEVLATSSGAVARARAFTRAAVYSFARPGEVEVVLVPYVPPTARPGGRLPVAVLREHEVPEARRRVEADLEERRMVGIRSRATWARFKAVSVRARVVVRREEDVDAVRSRIHDRLHQTLSPLPTVLNPTGWPFGEPLRASNVYRLLEHAEPGVRYVESVRFVVDEAPDAEVRALAVDQYQPRTWYAGRGPVLFRSSNGGAGWEPAGRFDGETVLRVAPAPAPVRPGIVARPGSVAVVTLRASGGSRVHLSTDLGETWSLLTDLDSRISDVAWLDRDGAGALLVATDTGLYEVSLLPGAVPLQILVDPSDADRGFYAVRAFVSERGAPGVAVAAQASFGVYLSTAAGRPGSFTHVGLSNVDNRVLAVQYDGPATLLWSGAGEPDPKKPGQGCHRTRLFESDVKWQTMQAGWIGGTCRDLAFAGPLAVAATQSGGVLRLDTLAAQPQWQSVSVNCGLPLRDRTRFVPVDAIAVSGPTAGGAAGGPGAAERLILAGGERGVYRSAGAVDWTPSANQATADVVTVPDTWLLCSGEHNIEVVRQDATLGD
;
A
#
# COMPACT_ATOMS: atom_id res chain seq x y z
N MET A 1 1.30 -10.33 -21.90
CA MET A 1 1.62 -11.05 -23.14
C MET A 1 2.05 -10.01 -24.14
N THR A 2 3.27 -10.11 -24.67
CA THR A 2 3.67 -9.33 -25.85
C THR A 2 2.69 -9.67 -26.97
N LEU A 3 2.29 -8.68 -27.78
CA LEU A 3 1.72 -9.01 -29.08
C LEU A 3 2.80 -9.82 -29.81
N PRO A 4 2.55 -11.09 -30.18
CA PRO A 4 3.55 -11.86 -30.91
C PRO A 4 3.87 -11.08 -32.18
N VAL A 5 5.15 -10.76 -32.37
CA VAL A 5 5.59 -10.14 -33.62
C VAL A 5 5.25 -11.14 -34.72
N PRO A 6 4.38 -10.80 -35.67
CA PRO A 6 4.04 -11.74 -36.72
C PRO A 6 5.29 -11.98 -37.57
N HIS A 7 5.63 -13.26 -37.76
CA HIS A 7 6.49 -13.63 -38.88
C HIS A 7 5.72 -13.29 -40.15
N LEU A 8 6.22 -12.30 -40.90
CA LEU A 8 5.57 -11.82 -42.12
C LEU A 8 5.60 -12.89 -43.22
N ASP A 9 6.64 -13.73 -43.21
CA ASP A 9 6.80 -14.92 -44.03
C ASP A 9 7.54 -15.99 -43.20
N ASP A 10 6.99 -17.20 -43.10
CA ASP A 10 7.49 -18.31 -42.27
C ASP A 10 8.12 -19.44 -43.08
N ARG A 11 8.25 -19.28 -44.41
CA ARG A 11 8.85 -20.29 -45.30
C ARG A 11 10.36 -20.41 -45.05
N GLY A 12 10.82 -21.65 -44.81
CA GLY A 12 12.22 -22.00 -44.78
C GLY A 12 12.77 -22.46 -46.12
N PHE A 13 14.07 -22.73 -46.18
CA PHE A 13 14.74 -23.26 -47.37
C PHE A 13 14.00 -24.47 -47.99
N LEU A 14 13.61 -25.44 -47.15
CA LEU A 14 12.98 -26.67 -47.62
C LEU A 14 11.59 -26.42 -48.23
N ASP A 15 10.83 -25.48 -47.68
CA ASP A 15 9.50 -25.12 -48.19
C ASP A 15 9.64 -24.46 -49.57
N LEU A 16 10.60 -23.54 -49.71
CA LEU A 16 10.90 -22.85 -50.97
C LEU A 16 11.36 -23.83 -52.06
N VAL A 17 12.24 -24.78 -51.73
CA VAL A 17 12.69 -25.82 -52.65
C VAL A 17 11.53 -26.74 -53.04
N THR A 18 10.68 -27.13 -52.10
CA THR A 18 9.54 -28.01 -52.36
C THR A 18 8.52 -27.33 -53.26
N GLU A 19 8.20 -26.06 -52.99
CA GLU A 19 7.29 -25.24 -53.80
C GLU A 19 7.85 -25.06 -55.23
N ALA A 20 9.15 -24.80 -55.35
CA ALA A 20 9.81 -24.69 -56.65
C ALA A 20 9.74 -26.00 -57.44
N ARG A 21 9.98 -27.15 -56.80
CA ARG A 21 9.88 -28.47 -57.46
C ARG A 21 8.46 -28.78 -57.92
N GLU A 22 7.45 -28.37 -57.16
CA GLU A 22 6.05 -28.54 -57.54
C GLU A 22 5.71 -27.67 -58.75
N ARG A 23 6.15 -26.40 -58.76
CA ARG A 23 5.96 -25.51 -59.91
C ARG A 23 6.65 -26.04 -61.16
N ILE A 24 7.90 -26.52 -61.05
CA ILE A 24 8.65 -27.11 -62.17
C ILE A 24 7.87 -28.28 -62.79
N ARG A 25 7.33 -29.19 -61.96
CA ARG A 25 6.54 -30.33 -62.43
C ARG A 25 5.28 -29.92 -63.21
N GLN A 26 4.72 -28.75 -62.91
CA GLN A 26 3.51 -28.24 -63.56
C GLN A 26 3.83 -27.42 -64.82
N SER A 27 4.87 -26.60 -64.80
CA SER A 27 5.18 -25.66 -65.87
C SER A 27 6.18 -26.18 -66.89
N CYS A 28 7.05 -27.13 -66.51
CA CYS A 28 8.15 -27.64 -67.32
C CYS A 28 8.20 -29.18 -67.24
N PRO A 29 7.17 -29.90 -67.72
CA PRO A 29 7.07 -31.36 -67.59
C PRO A 29 8.21 -32.12 -68.30
N GLU A 30 8.87 -31.51 -69.29
CA GLU A 30 10.08 -32.05 -69.91
C GLU A 30 11.32 -32.13 -68.99
N TRP A 31 11.36 -31.35 -67.91
CA TRP A 31 12.46 -31.38 -66.94
C TRP A 31 12.21 -32.47 -65.90
N THR A 32 12.80 -33.65 -66.14
CA THR A 32 12.51 -34.88 -65.38
C THR A 32 13.49 -35.18 -64.24
N ASP A 33 14.75 -34.74 -64.35
CA ASP A 33 15.75 -34.93 -63.29
C ASP A 33 15.70 -33.76 -62.29
N LEU A 34 15.11 -34.01 -61.12
CA LEU A 34 15.04 -33.09 -59.99
C LEU A 34 15.86 -33.60 -58.80
N SER A 35 16.96 -34.32 -59.07
CA SER A 35 17.91 -34.79 -58.07
C SER A 35 18.93 -33.70 -57.71
N ALA A 36 19.66 -33.89 -56.61
CA ALA A 36 20.71 -32.96 -56.18
C ALA A 36 21.91 -32.86 -57.16
N HIS A 37 22.00 -33.76 -58.15
CA HIS A 37 23.06 -33.75 -59.16
C HIS A 37 22.69 -32.90 -60.38
N ASP A 38 21.43 -32.49 -60.51
CA ASP A 38 20.98 -31.64 -61.60
C ASP A 38 21.43 -30.18 -61.39
N PRO A 39 22.12 -29.55 -62.35
CA PRO A 39 22.61 -28.18 -62.22
C PRO A 39 21.49 -27.14 -62.12
N GLY A 40 20.31 -27.42 -62.70
CA GLY A 40 19.15 -26.54 -62.53
C GLY A 40 18.60 -26.60 -61.10
N MET A 41 18.60 -27.78 -60.48
CA MET A 41 18.21 -27.96 -59.09
C MET A 41 19.19 -27.26 -58.13
N ALA A 42 20.49 -27.27 -58.43
CA ALA A 42 21.49 -26.49 -57.69
C ALA A 42 21.23 -24.97 -57.74
N LEU A 43 20.76 -24.44 -58.88
CA LEU A 43 20.33 -23.04 -58.98
C LEU A 43 19.07 -22.77 -58.14
N VAL A 44 18.09 -23.68 -58.18
CA VAL A 44 16.87 -23.55 -57.37
C VAL A 44 17.20 -23.53 -55.88
N GLU A 45 18.09 -24.39 -55.41
CA GLU A 45 18.59 -24.39 -54.03
C GLU A 45 19.31 -23.06 -53.70
N ALA A 46 20.17 -22.56 -54.59
CA ALA A 46 20.84 -21.27 -54.38
C ALA A 46 19.83 -20.10 -54.26
N PHE A 47 18.81 -20.05 -55.12
CA PHE A 47 17.76 -19.04 -55.06
C PHE A 47 16.85 -19.20 -53.83
N ALA A 48 16.57 -20.43 -53.40
CA ALA A 48 15.85 -20.70 -52.17
C ALA A 48 16.62 -20.18 -50.94
N HIS A 49 17.94 -20.41 -50.89
CA HIS A 49 18.79 -19.88 -49.83
C HIS A 49 18.84 -18.34 -49.82
N LEU A 50 19.01 -17.70 -50.98
CA LEU A 50 18.99 -16.23 -51.07
C LEU A 50 17.64 -15.65 -50.62
N THR A 51 16.55 -16.33 -50.96
CA THR A 51 15.19 -15.93 -50.58
C THR A 51 14.94 -16.12 -49.08
N GLU A 52 15.41 -17.21 -48.48
CA GLU A 52 15.37 -17.42 -47.03
C GLU A 52 16.13 -16.31 -46.28
N VAL A 53 17.30 -15.90 -46.77
CA VAL A 53 18.03 -14.75 -46.21
C VAL A 53 17.23 -13.45 -46.34
N MET A 54 16.51 -13.24 -47.44
CA MET A 54 15.61 -12.10 -47.60
C MET A 54 14.41 -12.17 -46.65
N ILE A 55 13.80 -13.34 -46.46
CA ILE A 55 12.71 -13.57 -45.51
C ILE A 55 13.19 -13.31 -44.07
N TYR A 56 14.38 -13.80 -43.71
CA TYR A 56 15.00 -13.51 -42.42
C TYR A 56 15.17 -12.01 -42.19
N ARG A 57 15.64 -11.26 -43.19
CA ARG A 57 15.76 -9.79 -43.11
C ARG A 57 14.40 -9.10 -43.07
N LEU A 58 13.40 -9.60 -43.80
CA LEU A 58 12.04 -9.08 -43.79
C LEU A 58 11.39 -9.22 -42.42
N ASN A 59 11.62 -10.36 -41.76
CA ASN A 59 11.16 -10.62 -40.39
C ASN A 59 11.94 -9.81 -39.32
N GLN A 60 13.00 -9.10 -39.70
CA GLN A 60 13.69 -8.14 -38.83
C GLN A 60 13.20 -6.72 -39.09
N LEU A 61 12.18 -6.32 -38.34
CA LEU A 61 11.83 -4.90 -38.22
C LEU A 61 12.88 -4.20 -37.34
N PRO A 62 13.54 -3.12 -37.82
CA PRO A 62 14.42 -2.32 -36.97
C PRO A 62 13.66 -1.75 -35.78
N GLU A 63 14.31 -1.65 -34.61
CA GLU A 63 13.71 -1.05 -33.40
C GLU A 63 13.07 0.32 -33.65
N LYS A 64 13.68 1.13 -34.52
CA LYS A 64 13.18 2.45 -34.93
C LYS A 64 11.75 2.39 -35.48
N ALA A 65 11.41 1.33 -36.22
CA ALA A 65 10.07 1.15 -36.78
C ALA A 65 9.04 0.93 -35.67
N TYR A 66 9.34 0.07 -34.69
CA TYR A 66 8.47 -0.14 -33.53
C TYR A 66 8.23 1.15 -32.75
N VAL A 67 9.29 1.91 -32.46
CA VAL A 67 9.16 3.20 -31.76
C VAL A 67 8.28 4.17 -32.56
N SER A 68 8.43 4.20 -33.89
CA SER A 68 7.61 5.07 -34.75
C SER A 68 6.14 4.64 -34.80
N PHE A 69 5.85 3.34 -34.84
CA PHE A 69 4.49 2.83 -34.75
C PHE A 69 3.85 3.10 -33.40
N LEU A 70 4.59 2.94 -32.30
CA LEU A 70 4.12 3.28 -30.96
C LEU A 70 3.80 4.79 -30.85
N ASN A 71 4.72 5.64 -31.30
CA ASN A 71 4.51 7.09 -31.33
C ASN A 71 3.28 7.48 -32.16
N LEU A 72 3.03 6.80 -33.29
CA LEU A 72 1.84 7.02 -34.13
C LEU A 72 0.54 6.61 -33.43
N LEU A 73 0.60 5.59 -32.58
CA LEU A 73 -0.49 5.20 -31.68
C LEU A 73 -0.61 6.12 -30.46
N GLY A 74 0.24 7.15 -30.31
CA GLY A 74 0.24 8.05 -29.16
C GLY A 74 0.88 7.45 -27.90
N VAL A 75 1.63 6.36 -28.04
CA VAL A 75 2.39 5.70 -26.96
C VAL A 75 3.85 6.07 -27.12
N SER A 76 4.41 6.82 -26.18
CA SER A 76 5.84 7.17 -26.17
C SER A 76 6.59 6.41 -25.08
N ARG A 77 7.90 6.21 -25.26
CA ARG A 77 8.77 5.65 -24.22
C ARG A 77 8.97 6.68 -23.11
N HIS A 78 9.02 6.24 -21.86
CA HIS A 78 9.43 7.14 -20.78
C HIS A 78 10.87 7.60 -20.99
N ALA A 79 11.06 8.92 -20.97
CA ALA A 79 12.35 9.56 -21.03
C ALA A 79 13.19 9.26 -19.77
N PRO A 80 14.54 9.35 -19.85
CA PRO A 80 15.37 9.23 -18.66
C PRO A 80 15.02 10.30 -17.62
N THR A 81 15.21 9.97 -16.35
CA THR A 81 14.98 10.90 -15.23
C THR A 81 16.30 11.28 -14.57
N ALA A 82 16.45 12.55 -14.18
CA ALA A 82 17.62 13.03 -13.47
C ALA A 82 17.54 12.68 -11.99
N ALA A 83 18.63 12.16 -11.43
CA ALA A 83 18.76 12.08 -9.98
C ALA A 83 18.82 13.48 -9.38
N TRP A 84 18.34 13.65 -8.16
CA TRP A 84 18.42 14.91 -7.44
C TRP A 84 18.88 14.69 -6.00
N ALA A 85 19.49 15.73 -5.43
CA ALA A 85 19.94 15.73 -4.04
C ALA A 85 19.78 17.12 -3.43
N ASP A 86 19.53 17.15 -2.12
CA ASP A 86 19.71 18.35 -1.31
C ASP A 86 21.18 18.50 -0.95
N VAL A 87 21.81 19.50 -1.53
CA VAL A 87 23.21 19.82 -1.26
C VAL A 87 23.25 20.99 -0.29
N ARG A 88 23.91 20.78 0.84
CA ARG A 88 24.13 21.79 1.86
C ARG A 88 25.42 22.55 1.56
N PHE A 89 25.28 23.86 1.45
CA PHE A 89 26.37 24.81 1.30
C PHE A 89 26.66 25.42 2.68
N THR A 90 27.82 25.15 3.25
CA THR A 90 28.20 25.61 4.60
C THR A 90 29.37 26.59 4.53
N ARG A 91 29.33 27.68 5.28
CA ARG A 91 30.46 28.62 5.39
C ARG A 91 31.66 27.94 6.05
N SER A 92 32.85 28.17 5.50
CA SER A 92 34.13 27.66 6.04
C SER A 92 35.06 28.76 6.54
N GLY A 93 34.69 30.04 6.38
CA GLY A 93 35.50 31.20 6.78
C GLY A 93 34.81 32.11 7.81
N THR A 94 35.49 33.18 8.21
CA THR A 94 34.98 34.20 9.15
C THR A 94 34.08 35.25 8.49
N ASP A 95 34.04 35.29 7.15
CA ASP A 95 33.16 36.19 6.41
C ASP A 95 31.68 35.80 6.58
N ARG A 96 30.91 36.77 7.06
CA ARG A 96 29.47 36.64 7.34
C ARG A 96 28.61 37.38 6.31
N GLY A 97 29.18 37.90 5.23
CA GLY A 97 28.44 38.53 4.12
C GLY A 97 27.57 37.53 3.34
N ALA A 98 26.49 37.97 2.70
CA ALA A 98 25.61 37.09 1.93
C ALA A 98 26.35 36.44 0.74
N VAL A 99 26.18 35.13 0.54
CA VAL A 99 26.80 34.39 -0.57
C VAL A 99 25.74 33.94 -1.55
N ARG A 100 25.87 34.32 -2.82
CA ARG A 100 24.96 33.91 -3.89
C ARG A 100 25.44 32.60 -4.51
N VAL A 101 24.58 31.58 -4.47
CA VAL A 101 24.74 30.34 -5.22
C VAL A 101 24.07 30.55 -6.59
N PRO A 102 24.82 30.72 -7.69
CA PRO A 102 24.21 30.96 -9.00
C PRO A 102 23.49 29.71 -9.52
N ALA A 103 22.54 29.90 -10.43
CA ALA A 103 22.03 28.80 -11.25
C ALA A 103 23.14 28.30 -12.18
N GLY A 104 23.16 26.99 -12.46
CA GLY A 104 24.18 26.33 -13.26
C GLY A 104 25.47 25.97 -12.51
N LEU A 105 25.55 26.22 -11.21
CA LEU A 105 26.71 25.87 -10.38
C LEU A 105 26.87 24.35 -10.30
N ARG A 106 28.08 23.85 -10.55
CA ARG A 106 28.40 22.42 -10.56
C ARG A 106 29.05 21.93 -9.27
N VAL A 107 28.48 20.87 -8.70
CA VAL A 107 29.04 20.07 -7.61
C VAL A 107 29.26 18.64 -8.09
N ALA A 108 30.39 18.03 -7.77
CA ALA A 108 30.74 16.69 -8.19
C ALA A 108 30.95 15.75 -6.99
N ALA A 109 30.73 14.47 -7.26
CA ALA A 109 31.20 13.40 -6.38
C ALA A 109 32.74 13.47 -6.22
N ALA A 110 33.23 13.17 -5.01
CA ALA A 110 34.67 13.00 -4.78
C ALA A 110 35.25 11.93 -5.74
N ARG A 111 36.52 12.07 -6.14
CA ARG A 111 37.17 11.13 -7.08
C ARG A 111 37.20 9.71 -6.49
N GLY A 112 36.37 8.82 -7.04
CA GLY A 112 36.51 7.36 -6.96
C GLY A 112 37.05 6.77 -8.27
N ALA A 113 37.10 5.44 -8.39
CA ALA A 113 37.70 4.70 -9.51
C ALA A 113 37.08 4.92 -10.92
N ASP A 114 36.04 5.75 -11.03
CA ASP A 114 35.31 6.01 -12.28
C ASP A 114 35.95 7.20 -13.04
N PRO A 115 36.33 7.04 -14.33
CA PRO A 115 37.00 8.09 -15.10
C PRO A 115 36.17 9.35 -15.37
N ARG A 116 34.83 9.33 -15.16
CA ARG A 116 33.97 10.53 -15.31
C ARG A 116 33.26 10.86 -13.99
N PRO A 117 33.54 12.02 -13.37
CA PRO A 117 32.89 12.40 -12.12
C PRO A 117 31.40 12.65 -12.35
N VAL A 118 30.54 12.11 -11.49
CA VAL A 118 29.11 12.43 -11.44
C VAL A 118 28.97 13.91 -11.02
N VAL A 119 28.34 14.72 -11.87
CA VAL A 119 28.15 16.16 -11.66
C VAL A 119 26.67 16.49 -11.48
N PHE A 120 26.39 17.31 -10.49
CA PHE A 120 25.10 17.90 -10.19
C PHE A 120 25.15 19.39 -10.46
N VAL A 121 24.04 19.96 -10.94
CA VAL A 121 23.88 21.39 -11.21
C VAL A 121 22.79 22.00 -10.34
N THR A 122 22.98 23.25 -9.92
CA THR A 122 21.89 24.07 -9.39
C THR A 122 21.03 24.53 -10.56
N THR A 123 19.73 24.44 -10.41
CA THR A 123 18.75 24.77 -11.45
C THR A 123 18.18 26.16 -11.28
N GLU A 124 18.05 26.59 -10.03
CA GLU A 124 17.68 27.96 -9.64
C GLU A 124 18.77 28.59 -8.77
N PRO A 125 18.93 29.93 -8.81
CA PRO A 125 19.85 30.61 -7.91
C PRO A 125 19.32 30.56 -6.47
N ALA A 126 20.21 30.36 -5.51
CA ALA A 126 19.90 30.43 -4.09
C ALA A 126 20.78 31.47 -3.38
N LEU A 127 20.31 31.96 -2.24
CA LEU A 127 21.05 32.89 -1.40
C LEU A 127 21.34 32.23 -0.06
N LEU A 128 22.60 32.22 0.35
CA LEU A 128 23.01 32.02 1.73
C LEU A 128 23.00 33.40 2.42
N PRO A 129 22.01 33.71 3.27
CA PRO A 129 21.90 35.02 3.88
C PRO A 129 23.12 35.38 4.74
N ALA A 130 23.30 36.67 5.02
CA ALA A 130 24.31 37.11 5.95
C ALA A 130 24.04 36.53 7.35
N GLY A 131 25.09 36.11 8.07
CA GLY A 131 24.96 35.52 9.41
C GLY A 131 24.63 34.02 9.43
N GLU A 132 23.82 33.51 8.50
CA GLU A 132 23.45 32.10 8.40
C GLU A 132 24.65 31.19 8.11
N GLU A 133 24.70 30.02 8.77
CA GLU A 133 25.84 29.09 8.65
C GLU A 133 25.78 28.24 7.39
N SER A 134 24.57 27.84 6.97
CA SER A 134 24.39 27.01 5.78
C SER A 134 23.06 27.24 5.09
N VAL A 135 23.00 26.89 3.81
CA VAL A 135 21.76 26.86 3.01
C VAL A 135 21.71 25.52 2.29
N THR A 136 20.53 24.94 2.21
CA THR A 136 20.31 23.70 1.44
C THR A 136 19.70 24.06 0.10
N VAL A 137 20.30 23.57 -0.97
CA VAL A 137 19.88 23.84 -2.35
C VAL A 137 19.69 22.52 -3.06
N ARG A 138 18.56 22.38 -3.76
CA ARG A 138 18.30 21.20 -4.57
C ARG A 138 19.14 21.27 -5.85
N MET A 139 19.83 20.17 -6.14
CA MET A 139 20.66 20.03 -7.33
C MET A 139 20.26 18.77 -8.10
N HIS A 140 20.48 18.79 -9.42
CA HIS A 140 20.09 17.71 -10.33
C HIS A 140 21.28 17.17 -11.12
N HIS A 141 21.35 15.85 -11.30
CA HIS A 141 22.29 15.19 -12.21
C HIS A 141 21.77 15.31 -13.64
N CYS A 142 22.00 16.45 -14.26
CA CYS A 142 21.64 16.73 -15.65
C CYS A 142 22.53 17.84 -16.22
N GLU A 143 22.49 18.00 -17.54
CA GLU A 143 23.07 19.14 -18.21
C GLU A 143 21.97 20.16 -18.53
N PRO A 144 22.03 21.40 -18.01
CA PRO A 144 21.07 22.44 -18.34
C PRO A 144 21.40 23.01 -19.72
N VAL A 145 20.43 22.96 -20.63
CA VAL A 145 20.52 23.59 -21.94
C VAL A 145 19.62 24.82 -21.94
N GLU A 146 20.25 25.99 -22.01
CA GLU A 146 19.55 27.27 -22.00
C GLU A 146 19.35 27.79 -23.43
N ALA A 147 18.09 28.06 -23.79
CA ALA A 147 17.69 28.73 -25.03
C ALA A 147 18.30 28.16 -26.31
N GLU A 148 18.29 26.84 -26.49
CA GLU A 148 18.71 26.23 -27.75
C GLU A 148 17.83 26.71 -28.90
N LEU A 149 18.44 27.15 -30.01
CA LEU A 149 17.70 27.49 -31.23
C LEU A 149 17.29 26.20 -31.95
N LEU A 150 16.00 25.85 -31.88
CA LEU A 150 15.42 24.72 -32.62
C LEU A 150 15.25 25.04 -34.10
N GLY A 151 14.95 26.30 -34.43
CA GLY A 151 14.71 26.75 -35.79
C GLY A 151 13.89 28.03 -35.84
N VAL A 152 13.33 28.31 -37.02
CA VAL A 152 12.42 29.43 -37.26
C VAL A 152 11.03 28.92 -37.61
N GLY A 153 9.99 29.62 -37.18
CA GLY A 153 8.62 29.36 -37.60
C GLY A 153 8.50 29.51 -39.11
N THR A 154 7.83 28.56 -39.75
CA THR A 154 7.55 28.59 -41.19
C THR A 154 6.23 29.29 -41.51
N GLY A 155 5.38 29.52 -40.52
CA GLY A 155 3.99 29.93 -40.72
C GLY A 155 3.09 28.84 -41.31
N GLN A 156 3.62 27.63 -41.53
CA GLN A 156 2.90 26.50 -42.10
C GLN A 156 2.52 25.48 -41.00
N PRO A 157 1.31 24.88 -41.05
CA PRO A 157 0.89 23.84 -40.11
C PRO A 157 1.77 22.58 -40.20
N GLY A 158 1.84 21.82 -39.11
CA GLY A 158 2.53 20.53 -39.05
C GLY A 158 4.06 20.62 -39.03
N GLN A 159 4.62 21.79 -38.72
CA GLN A 159 6.07 21.97 -38.59
C GLN A 159 6.63 21.04 -37.50
N VAL A 160 7.75 20.36 -37.81
CA VAL A 160 8.48 19.49 -36.89
C VAL A 160 9.91 20.00 -36.75
N LEU A 161 10.39 20.15 -35.52
CA LEU A 161 11.76 20.54 -35.18
C LEU A 161 12.37 19.50 -34.24
N ARG A 162 13.69 19.49 -34.11
CA ARG A 162 14.40 18.52 -33.27
C ARG A 162 15.50 19.18 -32.46
N ALA A 163 15.52 18.90 -31.16
CA ALA A 163 16.59 19.30 -30.27
C ALA A 163 17.89 18.55 -30.59
N ALA A 164 19.02 19.24 -30.48
CA ALA A 164 20.34 18.71 -30.75
C ALA A 164 20.80 17.69 -29.69
N ARG A 165 20.33 17.83 -28.43
CA ARG A 165 20.76 16.97 -27.31
C ARG A 165 19.60 16.16 -26.74
N ALA A 166 19.12 15.21 -27.53
CA ALA A 166 18.23 14.17 -27.06
C ALA A 166 19.01 13.03 -26.37
N PRO A 167 18.43 12.35 -25.37
CA PRO A 167 17.09 12.56 -24.82
C PRO A 167 16.97 13.75 -23.86
N LEU A 168 15.78 14.36 -23.84
CA LEU A 168 15.38 15.41 -22.90
C LEU A 168 14.95 14.75 -21.59
N THR A 169 15.66 15.03 -20.51
CA THR A 169 15.47 14.38 -19.21
C THR A 169 14.31 15.00 -18.45
N HIS A 170 13.59 14.19 -17.66
CA HIS A 170 12.67 14.71 -16.66
C HIS A 170 13.38 15.08 -15.36
N THR A 171 12.98 16.19 -14.75
CA THR A 171 13.40 16.53 -13.38
C THR A 171 12.20 16.60 -12.43
N ALA A 172 12.49 16.70 -11.13
CA ALA A 172 11.45 16.94 -10.13
C ALA A 172 10.92 18.38 -10.15
N GLU A 173 11.43 19.26 -11.02
CA GLU A 173 11.03 20.65 -11.08
C GLU A 173 9.77 20.86 -11.92
N ALA A 174 9.03 21.92 -11.62
CA ALA A 174 7.79 22.25 -12.34
C ALA A 174 8.04 22.75 -13.78
N LEU A 175 9.23 23.29 -14.06
CA LEU A 175 9.59 23.91 -15.34
C LEU A 175 10.84 23.24 -15.93
N ASP A 176 10.79 21.92 -16.09
CA ASP A 176 11.92 21.12 -16.59
C ASP A 176 12.09 21.17 -18.13
N LEU A 177 11.08 21.70 -18.83
CA LEU A 177 11.06 21.91 -20.29
C LEU A 177 10.19 23.13 -20.62
N LEU A 178 10.75 24.09 -21.36
CA LEU A 178 10.04 25.25 -21.87
C LEU A 178 10.34 25.44 -23.35
N LEU A 179 9.31 25.69 -24.14
CA LEU A 179 9.43 26.10 -25.53
C LEU A 179 8.91 27.52 -25.67
N GLY A 180 9.74 28.39 -26.22
CA GLY A 180 9.40 29.79 -26.46
C GLY A 180 9.38 30.12 -27.95
N VAL A 181 8.37 30.85 -28.39
CA VAL A 181 8.28 31.40 -29.74
C VAL A 181 8.47 32.91 -29.67
N GLU A 182 9.35 33.45 -30.51
CA GLU A 182 9.67 34.88 -30.54
C GLU A 182 8.45 35.73 -30.90
N VAL A 183 8.15 36.70 -30.05
CA VAL A 183 7.07 37.69 -30.24
C VAL A 183 7.65 39.11 -30.18
N PRO A 184 7.03 40.10 -30.84
CA PRO A 184 7.44 41.50 -30.68
C PRO A 184 7.36 41.93 -29.22
N ALA A 185 8.28 42.78 -28.77
CA ALA A 185 8.23 43.35 -27.42
C ALA A 185 6.88 44.06 -27.17
N GLY A 186 6.28 43.80 -26.00
CA GLY A 186 4.99 44.39 -25.61
C GLY A 186 3.74 43.72 -26.20
N THR A 187 3.87 42.61 -26.93
CA THR A 187 2.72 41.89 -27.54
C THR A 187 2.35 40.58 -26.83
N VAL A 188 2.99 40.27 -25.70
CA VAL A 188 2.65 39.12 -24.87
C VAL A 188 1.24 39.32 -24.30
N GLU A 189 0.37 38.33 -24.47
CA GLU A 189 -0.99 38.37 -23.93
C GLU A 189 -1.00 38.46 -22.40
N LEU A 190 -1.98 39.16 -21.84
CA LEU A 190 -2.09 39.34 -20.40
C LEU A 190 -2.27 37.97 -19.70
N GLY A 191 -1.31 37.59 -18.86
CA GLY A 191 -1.29 36.30 -18.15
C GLY A 191 -0.54 35.16 -18.87
N ALA A 192 -0.03 35.39 -20.09
CA ALA A 192 0.84 34.43 -20.76
C ALA A 192 2.25 34.44 -20.14
N ALA A 193 2.84 33.26 -19.98
CA ALA A 193 4.24 33.14 -19.56
C ALA A 193 5.16 33.57 -20.71
N ALA A 194 6.13 34.45 -20.43
CA ALA A 194 7.13 34.86 -21.41
C ALA A 194 8.51 34.92 -20.76
N ARG A 195 9.55 34.78 -21.58
CA ARG A 195 10.95 34.81 -21.16
C ARG A 195 11.77 35.68 -22.11
N GLU A 196 12.64 36.52 -21.57
CA GLU A 196 13.59 37.29 -22.37
C GLU A 196 14.90 36.53 -22.54
N TYR A 197 15.46 36.59 -23.76
CA TYR A 197 16.78 36.03 -24.07
C TYR A 197 17.40 36.78 -25.25
N ASP A 198 18.67 37.17 -25.14
CA ASP A 198 19.40 37.98 -26.14
C ASP A 198 18.63 39.22 -26.63
N GLY A 199 17.94 39.92 -25.73
CA GLY A 199 17.16 41.12 -26.05
C GLY A 199 15.88 40.88 -26.84
N ARG A 200 15.45 39.61 -26.97
CA ARG A 200 14.18 39.21 -27.62
C ARG A 200 13.24 38.60 -26.58
N THR A 201 11.94 38.79 -26.79
CA THR A 201 10.89 38.22 -25.95
C THR A 201 10.35 36.93 -26.58
N PHE A 202 10.30 35.86 -25.81
CA PHE A 202 9.76 34.56 -26.21
C PHE A 202 8.52 34.25 -25.39
N GLU A 203 7.39 34.08 -26.05
CA GLU A 203 6.17 33.61 -25.39
C GLU A 203 6.23 32.08 -25.22
N ILE A 204 5.98 31.60 -24.01
CA ILE A 204 6.10 30.19 -23.65
C ILE A 204 4.82 29.46 -24.06
N TRP A 205 4.98 28.48 -24.94
CA TRP A 205 3.90 27.61 -25.38
C TRP A 205 3.77 26.42 -24.44
N ARG A 206 2.59 25.80 -24.40
CA ARG A 206 2.29 24.68 -23.49
C ARG A 206 2.56 23.32 -24.16
N PRO A 207 3.33 22.41 -23.55
CA PRO A 207 3.40 21.02 -24.02
C PRO A 207 2.05 20.33 -23.79
N VAL A 208 1.61 19.52 -24.76
CA VAL A 208 0.40 18.70 -24.67
C VAL A 208 0.69 17.28 -25.15
N ASP A 209 -0.15 16.32 -24.77
CA ASP A 209 -0.04 14.92 -25.24
C ASP A 209 -0.77 14.72 -26.58
N SER A 210 -1.75 15.57 -26.87
CA SER A 210 -2.52 15.56 -28.11
C SER A 210 -3.07 16.95 -28.42
N PHE A 211 -3.26 17.26 -29.71
CA PHE A 211 -3.97 18.46 -30.15
C PHE A 211 -5.51 18.32 -30.09
N ALA A 212 -6.03 17.15 -29.70
CA ALA A 212 -7.47 16.91 -29.61
C ALA A 212 -8.14 17.87 -28.62
N GLY A 213 -9.28 18.45 -29.03
CA GLY A 213 -10.06 19.37 -28.18
C GLY A 213 -9.47 20.78 -28.03
N LEU A 214 -8.34 21.08 -28.67
CA LEU A 214 -7.79 22.43 -28.71
C LEU A 214 -8.47 23.27 -29.80
N GLY A 215 -8.50 24.59 -29.59
CA GLY A 215 -8.93 25.56 -30.59
C GLY A 215 -7.74 26.12 -31.40
N PRO A 216 -7.98 26.71 -32.59
CA PRO A 216 -6.93 27.23 -33.48
C PRO A 216 -5.98 28.28 -32.89
N GLN A 217 -6.38 28.93 -31.80
CA GLN A 217 -5.57 29.94 -31.09
C GLN A 217 -4.73 29.34 -29.96
N SER A 218 -4.87 28.05 -29.67
CA SER A 218 -4.19 27.39 -28.56
C SER A 218 -2.70 27.29 -28.85
N LYS A 219 -1.86 27.96 -28.07
CA LYS A 219 -0.40 27.95 -28.18
C LYS A 219 0.17 26.68 -27.53
N ALA A 220 0.19 25.59 -28.29
CA ALA A 220 0.55 24.27 -27.81
C ALA A 220 1.48 23.52 -28.77
N TYR A 221 2.24 22.56 -28.24
CA TYR A 221 3.13 21.68 -29.01
C TYR A 221 3.18 20.27 -28.41
N LEU A 222 3.48 19.27 -29.24
CA LEU A 222 3.84 17.92 -28.79
C LEU A 222 5.35 17.80 -28.68
N VAL A 223 5.83 17.02 -27.70
CA VAL A 223 7.25 16.74 -27.55
C VAL A 223 7.49 15.26 -27.25
N ASP A 224 8.27 14.60 -28.11
CA ASP A 224 8.88 13.31 -27.79
C ASP A 224 10.24 13.58 -27.16
N ARG A 225 10.28 13.49 -25.83
CA ARG A 225 11.50 13.70 -25.04
C ARG A 225 12.59 12.69 -25.34
N CYS A 226 12.26 11.47 -25.78
CA CYS A 226 13.26 10.46 -26.09
C CYS A 226 14.04 10.81 -27.37
N SER A 227 13.34 11.29 -28.39
CA SER A 227 13.96 11.67 -29.67
C SER A 227 14.36 13.14 -29.77
N GLY A 228 13.84 13.98 -28.87
CA GLY A 228 13.96 15.44 -28.87
C GLY A 228 13.08 16.11 -29.93
N THR A 229 12.08 15.41 -30.46
CA THR A 229 11.24 15.91 -31.55
C THR A 229 10.10 16.76 -30.99
N VAL A 230 9.97 17.98 -31.51
CA VAL A 230 8.88 18.92 -31.23
C VAL A 230 7.99 19.01 -32.46
N THR A 231 6.69 18.78 -32.28
CA THR A 231 5.70 18.83 -33.36
C THR A 231 4.67 19.92 -33.08
N PHE A 232 4.43 20.79 -34.05
CA PHE A 232 3.38 21.80 -34.02
C PHE A 232 2.11 21.32 -34.73
N ALA A 233 1.00 21.99 -34.45
CA ALA A 233 -0.33 21.56 -34.88
C ALA A 233 -0.44 21.41 -36.42
N PRO A 234 -0.95 20.28 -36.92
CA PRO A 234 -1.28 20.11 -38.34
C PRO A 234 -2.55 20.91 -38.70
N ALA A 235 -2.84 20.99 -40.01
CA ALA A 235 -4.15 21.41 -40.49
C ALA A 235 -5.01 20.18 -40.79
N LEU A 236 -6.28 20.23 -40.41
CA LEU A 236 -7.27 19.20 -40.69
C LEU A 236 -8.30 19.72 -41.70
N ASP A 237 -8.69 18.85 -42.62
CA ASP A 237 -9.85 19.09 -43.48
C ASP A 237 -11.11 18.60 -42.75
N LEU A 238 -11.95 19.54 -42.30
CA LEU A 238 -13.14 19.26 -41.52
C LEU A 238 -14.42 19.20 -42.38
N ARG A 239 -14.30 19.06 -43.71
CA ARG A 239 -15.47 18.91 -44.57
C ARG A 239 -16.28 17.67 -44.17
N PRO A 240 -17.61 17.77 -44.01
CA PRO A 240 -18.45 16.61 -43.79
C PRO A 240 -18.33 15.66 -45.00
N PRO A 241 -18.35 14.33 -44.78
CA PRO A 241 -18.31 13.38 -45.88
C PRO A 241 -19.47 13.64 -46.83
N ALA A 242 -19.21 13.57 -48.15
CA ALA A 242 -20.25 13.74 -49.15
C ALA A 242 -21.37 12.71 -48.90
N THR A 243 -22.62 13.17 -48.86
CA THR A 243 -23.79 12.28 -48.83
C THR A 243 -23.76 11.37 -50.06
N PRO A 244 -23.93 10.04 -49.93
CA PRO A 244 -23.95 9.16 -51.09
C PRO A 244 -25.11 9.55 -52.01
N GLY A 245 -24.78 10.01 -53.23
CA GLY A 245 -25.74 10.51 -54.24
C GLY A 245 -25.82 12.03 -54.39
N GLY A 246 -25.14 12.81 -53.54
CA GLY A 246 -24.98 14.26 -53.73
C GLY A 246 -23.71 14.59 -54.51
N ALA A 247 -23.79 15.49 -55.50
CA ALA A 247 -22.61 16.01 -56.17
C ALA A 247 -21.65 16.60 -55.12
N ALA A 248 -20.37 16.20 -55.17
CA ALA A 248 -19.33 16.80 -54.33
C ALA A 248 -19.38 18.33 -54.50
N PRO A 249 -19.50 19.12 -53.42
CA PRO A 249 -19.52 20.57 -53.56
C PRO A 249 -18.23 21.01 -54.25
N ALA A 250 -18.37 21.81 -55.32
CA ALA A 250 -17.25 22.35 -56.05
C ALA A 250 -16.28 23.07 -55.10
N PRO A 251 -14.96 23.03 -55.33
CA PRO A 251 -14.00 23.71 -54.48
C PRO A 251 -14.32 25.20 -54.47
N ALA A 252 -14.89 25.70 -53.38
CA ALA A 252 -14.90 27.13 -53.12
C ALA A 252 -13.43 27.56 -53.06
N SER A 253 -13.09 28.60 -53.81
CA SER A 253 -11.78 29.26 -53.75
C SER A 253 -11.53 29.77 -52.32
N GLY A 254 -10.91 28.93 -51.50
CA GLY A 254 -10.65 29.17 -50.09
C GLY A 254 -10.54 27.85 -49.33
N SER A 255 -9.30 27.38 -49.14
CA SER A 255 -8.98 26.20 -48.32
C SER A 255 -9.67 26.26 -46.96
N THR A 256 -10.58 25.32 -46.67
CA THR A 256 -11.16 25.10 -45.33
C THR A 256 -10.32 24.14 -44.49
N ALA A 257 -9.00 24.10 -44.72
CA ALA A 257 -8.07 23.44 -43.82
C ALA A 257 -7.97 24.28 -42.54
N VAL A 258 -8.47 23.78 -41.42
CA VAL A 258 -8.47 24.47 -40.13
C VAL A 258 -7.31 23.94 -39.29
N THR A 259 -6.49 24.85 -38.76
CA THR A 259 -5.43 24.47 -37.81
C THR A 259 -6.06 24.12 -36.47
N VAL A 260 -5.65 23.00 -35.88
CA VAL A 260 -6.19 22.55 -34.57
C VAL A 260 -5.57 23.27 -33.37
N ALA A 261 -4.46 23.97 -33.58
CA ALA A 261 -3.81 24.86 -32.61
C ALA A 261 -3.05 25.96 -33.35
N ALA A 262 -2.44 26.88 -32.59
CA ALA A 262 -1.66 27.98 -33.16
C ALA A 262 -0.43 27.46 -33.91
N VAL A 263 -0.06 28.14 -34.98
CA VAL A 263 1.12 27.84 -35.80
C VAL A 263 2.20 28.88 -35.52
N PRO A 264 3.47 28.50 -35.31
CA PRO A 264 4.55 29.46 -35.12
C PRO A 264 4.65 30.43 -36.31
N PRO A 265 4.60 31.76 -36.08
CA PRO A 265 4.62 32.73 -37.17
C PRO A 265 5.90 32.65 -38.01
N ALA A 266 5.78 32.93 -39.30
CA ALA A 266 6.90 32.90 -40.23
C ALA A 266 8.06 33.81 -39.78
N GLY A 267 9.28 33.28 -39.78
CA GLY A 267 10.51 34.03 -39.46
C GLY A 267 10.78 34.26 -37.98
N ARG A 268 9.95 33.75 -37.06
CA ARG A 268 10.15 33.88 -35.61
C ARG A 268 11.03 32.77 -35.05
N GLN A 269 12.00 33.10 -34.21
CA GLN A 269 12.84 32.09 -33.57
C GLN A 269 12.01 31.23 -32.60
N ILE A 270 12.26 29.93 -32.64
CA ILE A 270 11.72 28.96 -31.71
C ILE A 270 12.88 28.43 -30.88
N ARG A 271 12.80 28.60 -29.57
CA ARG A 271 13.85 28.20 -28.64
C ARG A 271 13.37 27.26 -27.56
N LEU A 272 14.27 26.40 -27.10
CA LEU A 272 14.01 25.38 -26.10
C LEU A 272 14.93 25.56 -24.88
N TRP A 273 14.35 25.53 -23.69
CA TRP A 273 15.07 25.43 -22.41
C TRP A 273 14.74 24.08 -21.81
N TYR A 274 15.74 23.25 -21.56
CA TYR A 274 15.53 21.88 -21.13
C TYR A 274 16.72 21.34 -20.36
N ARG A 275 16.56 20.11 -19.86
CA ARG A 275 17.61 19.33 -19.22
C ARG A 275 17.93 18.12 -20.08
N ALA A 276 19.21 17.86 -20.30
CA ALA A 276 19.70 16.72 -21.07
C ALA A 276 20.47 15.74 -20.17
N GLY A 277 20.55 14.48 -20.59
CA GLY A 277 21.25 13.42 -19.87
C GLY A 277 20.44 12.77 -18.76
N GLY A 278 20.94 12.81 -17.53
CA GLY A 278 20.38 12.05 -16.41
C GLY A 278 20.71 10.57 -16.47
N GLY A 279 19.97 9.76 -15.72
CA GLY A 279 20.22 8.32 -15.62
C GLY A 279 20.68 7.86 -14.24
N PRO A 280 20.94 6.55 -14.10
CA PRO A 280 21.19 5.88 -12.83
C PRO A 280 22.53 6.25 -12.21
N THR A 281 23.48 6.75 -13.00
CA THR A 281 24.80 7.23 -12.53
C THR A 281 24.68 8.39 -11.55
N GLY A 282 23.57 9.13 -11.58
CA GLY A 282 23.29 10.18 -10.61
C GLY A 282 22.90 9.67 -9.22
N ASN A 283 22.57 8.39 -9.05
CA ASN A 283 22.15 7.87 -7.76
C ASN A 283 23.38 7.60 -6.87
N VAL A 284 23.77 8.59 -6.08
CA VAL A 284 24.97 8.54 -5.22
C VAL A 284 24.60 8.53 -3.74
N ALA A 285 25.45 7.91 -2.91
CA ALA A 285 25.23 7.84 -1.47
C ALA A 285 25.33 9.22 -0.79
N ALA A 286 24.79 9.32 0.43
CA ALA A 286 24.99 10.48 1.29
C ALA A 286 26.49 10.76 1.50
N GLY A 287 26.86 12.04 1.61
CA GLY A 287 28.25 12.48 1.82
C GLY A 287 29.19 12.32 0.62
N THR A 288 28.68 11.98 -0.56
CA THR A 288 29.50 11.76 -1.76
C THR A 288 29.76 13.07 -2.54
N LEU A 289 28.79 13.98 -2.57
CA LEU A 289 28.83 15.25 -3.31
C LEU A 289 29.57 16.34 -2.51
N THR A 290 30.90 16.31 -2.55
CA THR A 290 31.76 17.17 -1.71
C THR A 290 32.67 18.11 -2.48
N SER A 291 32.75 17.99 -3.82
CA SER A 291 33.67 18.78 -4.64
C SER A 291 32.94 19.86 -5.43
N LEU A 292 33.18 21.13 -5.12
CA LEU A 292 32.78 22.25 -5.99
C LEU A 292 33.62 22.24 -7.28
N ARG A 293 32.96 22.21 -8.44
CA ARG A 293 33.63 22.33 -9.75
C ARG A 293 33.75 23.79 -10.17
N ASP A 294 32.78 24.60 -9.76
CA ASP A 294 32.79 26.03 -9.92
C ASP A 294 33.14 26.67 -8.56
N PRO A 295 34.24 27.43 -8.44
CA PRO A 295 34.69 27.95 -7.14
C PRO A 295 33.67 28.90 -6.50
N LEU A 296 33.31 28.62 -5.25
CA LEU A 296 32.56 29.50 -4.35
C LEU A 296 33.42 29.77 -3.11
N PRO A 297 34.13 30.91 -3.05
CA PRO A 297 35.05 31.21 -1.96
C PRO A 297 34.39 31.12 -0.59
N GLY A 298 35.07 30.48 0.37
CA GLY A 298 34.62 30.41 1.77
C GLY A 298 33.41 29.48 2.01
N VAL A 299 33.07 28.60 1.06
CA VAL A 299 31.96 27.66 1.17
C VAL A 299 32.43 26.23 0.91
N ARG A 300 31.99 25.29 1.76
CA ARG A 300 32.10 23.85 1.55
C ARG A 300 30.73 23.26 1.20
N VAL A 301 30.72 22.13 0.52
CA VAL A 301 29.48 21.42 0.13
C VAL A 301 29.47 19.99 0.62
N ASP A 302 28.30 19.51 0.98
CA ASP A 302 28.01 18.11 1.28
C ASP A 302 26.54 17.78 0.96
N ASN A 303 26.22 16.52 0.68
CA ASN A 303 24.82 16.06 0.55
C ASN A 303 24.45 15.19 1.78
N PRO A 304 23.64 15.71 2.73
CA PRO A 304 23.26 14.95 3.92
C PRO A 304 22.45 13.69 3.62
N THR A 305 21.68 13.71 2.53
CA THR A 305 20.86 12.58 2.06
C THR A 305 21.42 12.00 0.75
N PRO A 306 21.14 10.73 0.44
CA PRO A 306 21.53 10.15 -0.85
C PRO A 306 20.82 10.86 -2.00
N ALA A 307 21.48 10.95 -3.15
CA ALA A 307 20.85 11.39 -4.38
C ALA A 307 20.03 10.23 -4.98
N ALA A 308 18.80 10.50 -5.38
CA ALA A 308 17.87 9.48 -5.88
C ALA A 308 17.01 10.00 -7.05
N GLY A 309 16.26 9.11 -7.67
CA GLY A 309 15.35 9.42 -8.78
C GLY A 309 15.95 9.30 -10.18
N GLY A 310 17.25 9.02 -10.30
CA GLY A 310 17.91 8.78 -11.58
C GLY A 310 17.48 7.46 -12.22
N ARG A 311 16.94 7.51 -13.43
CA ARG A 311 16.50 6.33 -14.19
C ARG A 311 16.93 6.43 -15.65
N GLU A 312 17.27 5.28 -16.24
CA GLU A 312 17.47 5.19 -17.69
C GLU A 312 16.16 5.37 -18.45
N MET A 313 16.30 5.63 -19.75
CA MET A 313 15.19 5.59 -20.70
C MET A 313 14.54 4.20 -20.70
N GLU A 314 13.22 4.17 -20.85
CA GLU A 314 12.49 2.90 -20.94
C GLU A 314 12.94 2.07 -22.16
N ALA A 315 13.18 0.77 -21.93
CA ALA A 315 13.53 -0.19 -22.97
C ALA A 315 12.35 -0.46 -23.93
N LEU A 316 12.65 -0.83 -25.18
CA LEU A 316 11.63 -1.11 -26.20
C LEU A 316 10.67 -2.23 -25.77
N GLU A 317 11.20 -3.29 -25.18
CA GLU A 317 10.42 -4.44 -24.70
C GLU A 317 9.37 -4.03 -23.64
N SER A 318 9.74 -3.11 -22.74
CA SER A 318 8.85 -2.57 -21.71
C SER A 318 7.71 -1.76 -22.32
N VAL A 319 8.00 -0.86 -23.26
CA VAL A 319 6.95 -0.06 -23.91
C VAL A 319 6.04 -0.91 -24.81
N LEU A 320 6.53 -1.99 -25.43
CA LEU A 320 5.69 -2.91 -26.20
C LEU A 320 4.71 -3.68 -25.31
N LEU A 321 5.10 -3.97 -24.06
CA LEU A 321 4.21 -4.55 -23.06
C LEU A 321 3.19 -3.52 -22.53
N ARG A 322 3.60 -2.26 -22.34
CA ARG A 322 2.76 -1.18 -21.78
C ARG A 322 1.82 -0.55 -22.81
N GLY A 323 2.26 -0.42 -24.06
CA GLY A 323 1.66 0.39 -25.10
C GLY A 323 0.21 0.06 -25.45
N PRO A 324 -0.17 -1.23 -25.65
CA PRO A 324 -1.56 -1.58 -25.87
C PRO A 324 -2.49 -1.05 -24.77
N TYR A 325 -2.06 -1.11 -23.51
CA TYR A 325 -2.87 -0.66 -22.38
C TYR A 325 -3.01 0.86 -22.35
N GLU A 326 -1.92 1.60 -22.58
CA GLU A 326 -1.97 3.07 -22.62
C GLU A 326 -2.85 3.58 -23.77
N PHE A 327 -2.74 2.95 -24.95
CA PHE A 327 -3.58 3.29 -26.10
C PHE A 327 -5.07 3.14 -25.79
N PHE A 328 -5.46 2.03 -25.15
CA PHE A 328 -6.87 1.80 -24.80
C PHE A 328 -7.35 2.66 -23.61
N ALA A 329 -6.46 3.13 -22.73
CA ALA A 329 -6.81 3.97 -21.60
C ALA A 329 -7.19 5.42 -21.99
N GLN A 330 -6.88 5.89 -23.21
CA GLN A 330 -7.23 7.22 -23.73
C GLN A 330 -6.93 8.40 -22.77
N GLN A 331 -5.82 8.33 -22.03
CA GLN A 331 -5.42 9.34 -21.03
C GLN A 331 -6.47 9.60 -19.93
N ARG A 332 -7.35 8.63 -19.65
CA ARG A 332 -8.38 8.71 -18.61
C ARG A 332 -8.26 7.52 -17.66
N ALA A 333 -8.42 7.80 -16.37
CA ALA A 333 -8.43 6.77 -15.33
C ALA A 333 -9.87 6.28 -15.11
N VAL A 334 -10.24 5.17 -15.78
CA VAL A 334 -11.58 4.58 -15.69
C VAL A 334 -11.56 3.27 -14.92
N THR A 335 -10.72 2.34 -15.35
CA THR A 335 -10.54 1.01 -14.72
C THR A 335 -9.39 1.04 -13.72
N ALA A 336 -9.37 0.09 -12.78
CA ALA A 336 -8.25 -0.07 -11.86
C ALA A 336 -6.90 -0.17 -12.61
N ARG A 337 -6.89 -0.81 -13.78
CA ARG A 337 -5.68 -0.95 -14.58
C ARG A 337 -5.20 0.39 -15.14
N ASP A 338 -6.10 1.29 -15.52
CA ASP A 338 -5.75 2.62 -16.00
C ASP A 338 -5.06 3.43 -14.90
N PHE A 339 -5.60 3.40 -13.68
CA PHE A 339 -4.98 4.02 -12.50
C PHE A 339 -3.57 3.46 -12.24
N GLU A 340 -3.39 2.14 -12.34
CA GLU A 340 -2.08 1.50 -12.16
C GLU A 340 -1.07 1.94 -13.22
N VAL A 341 -1.47 1.95 -14.50
CA VAL A 341 -0.60 2.36 -15.62
C VAL A 341 -0.18 3.82 -15.47
N LEU A 342 -1.13 4.72 -15.21
CA LEU A 342 -0.86 6.14 -14.99
C LEU A 342 0.07 6.36 -13.79
N ALA A 343 -0.13 5.65 -12.68
CA ALA A 343 0.73 5.77 -11.51
C ALA A 343 2.17 5.30 -11.77
N THR A 344 2.35 4.25 -12.59
CA THR A 344 3.68 3.75 -12.97
C THR A 344 4.41 4.60 -14.01
N SER A 345 3.75 5.60 -14.60
CA SER A 345 4.43 6.54 -15.52
C SER A 345 5.49 7.39 -14.80
N SER A 346 5.35 7.56 -13.48
CA SER A 346 6.34 8.23 -12.65
C SER A 346 7.61 7.40 -12.51
N GLY A 347 8.75 8.04 -12.76
CA GLY A 347 10.10 7.51 -12.54
C GLY A 347 10.36 6.99 -11.11
N ALA A 348 9.57 7.35 -10.12
CA ALA A 348 9.76 6.91 -8.74
C ALA A 348 8.98 5.63 -8.40
N VAL A 349 8.04 5.21 -9.24
CA VAL A 349 7.14 4.07 -8.97
C VAL A 349 7.56 2.89 -9.83
N ALA A 350 7.71 1.71 -9.22
CA ALA A 350 8.01 0.47 -9.94
C ALA A 350 6.77 -0.38 -10.19
N ARG A 351 5.84 -0.41 -9.25
CA ARG A 351 4.56 -1.11 -9.37
C ARG A 351 3.47 -0.27 -8.71
N ALA A 352 2.24 -0.42 -9.16
CA ALA A 352 1.07 0.14 -8.51
C ALA A 352 -0.05 -0.89 -8.48
N ARG A 353 -0.94 -0.76 -7.49
CA ARG A 353 -2.18 -1.53 -7.37
C ARG A 353 -3.32 -0.58 -7.09
N ALA A 354 -4.35 -0.57 -7.93
CA ALA A 354 -5.53 0.25 -7.71
C ALA A 354 -6.74 -0.59 -7.32
N PHE A 355 -7.57 -0.06 -6.43
CA PHE A 355 -8.84 -0.67 -6.03
C PHE A 355 -9.82 0.40 -5.55
N THR A 356 -11.10 0.07 -5.55
CA THR A 356 -12.11 0.93 -4.95
C THR A 356 -12.09 0.74 -3.44
N ARG A 357 -11.97 1.83 -2.68
CA ARG A 357 -11.86 1.73 -1.22
C ARG A 357 -13.08 1.06 -0.60
N ALA A 358 -14.27 1.33 -1.15
CA ALA A 358 -15.53 0.70 -0.69
C ALA A 358 -15.59 -0.82 -0.92
N ALA A 359 -14.76 -1.39 -1.81
CA ALA A 359 -14.67 -2.84 -1.97
C ALA A 359 -13.79 -3.51 -0.90
N VAL A 360 -12.89 -2.75 -0.28
CA VAL A 360 -11.95 -3.27 0.72
C VAL A 360 -12.35 -2.86 2.14
N TYR A 361 -12.83 -1.63 2.32
CA TYR A 361 -13.09 -1.01 3.60
C TYR A 361 -14.56 -0.58 3.74
N SER A 362 -15.23 -1.06 4.79
CA SER A 362 -16.63 -0.75 5.09
C SER A 362 -16.91 0.73 5.40
N PHE A 363 -15.89 1.47 5.84
CA PHE A 363 -16.01 2.91 6.15
C PHE A 363 -15.86 3.82 4.92
N ALA A 364 -15.36 3.28 3.82
CA ALA A 364 -15.05 4.08 2.64
C ALA A 364 -16.30 4.39 1.82
N ARG A 365 -16.33 5.59 1.24
CA ARG A 365 -17.46 6.01 0.40
C ARG A 365 -17.33 5.43 -1.00
N PRO A 366 -18.44 5.07 -1.67
CA PRO A 366 -18.42 4.78 -3.09
C PRO A 366 -17.83 5.95 -3.89
N GLY A 367 -17.08 5.63 -4.95
CA GLY A 367 -16.38 6.64 -5.77
C GLY A 367 -14.98 7.02 -5.28
N GLU A 368 -14.51 6.47 -4.15
CA GLU A 368 -13.10 6.60 -3.73
C GLU A 368 -12.25 5.46 -4.33
N VAL A 369 -11.21 5.83 -5.08
CA VAL A 369 -10.19 4.92 -5.63
C VAL A 369 -8.88 5.16 -4.90
N GLU A 370 -8.29 4.10 -4.37
CA GLU A 370 -6.97 4.13 -3.76
C GLU A 370 -5.97 3.41 -4.64
N VAL A 371 -4.81 4.05 -4.83
CA VAL A 371 -3.68 3.52 -5.61
C VAL A 371 -2.49 3.35 -4.69
N VAL A 372 -2.13 2.10 -4.45
CA VAL A 372 -1.00 1.71 -3.63
C VAL A 372 0.24 1.60 -4.50
N LEU A 373 1.27 2.38 -4.17
CA LEU A 373 2.51 2.53 -4.92
C LEU A 373 3.63 1.70 -4.31
N VAL A 374 4.45 1.05 -5.13
CA VAL A 374 5.70 0.39 -4.74
C VAL A 374 6.86 1.22 -5.28
N PRO A 375 7.77 1.68 -4.41
CA PRO A 375 8.87 2.54 -4.83
C PRO A 375 9.84 1.79 -5.75
N TYR A 376 10.47 2.53 -6.65
CA TYR A 376 11.56 2.01 -7.44
C TYR A 376 12.84 1.92 -6.64
N VAL A 377 13.44 0.73 -6.67
CA VAL A 377 14.77 0.48 -6.11
C VAL A 377 15.69 -0.04 -7.22
N PRO A 378 16.81 0.63 -7.50
CA PRO A 378 17.73 0.22 -8.56
C PRO A 378 18.41 -1.12 -8.23
N PRO A 379 18.79 -1.94 -9.24
CA PRO A 379 19.49 -3.22 -9.03
C PRO A 379 20.74 -3.13 -8.15
N THR A 380 21.49 -2.03 -8.23
CA THR A 380 22.69 -1.79 -7.42
C THR A 380 22.40 -1.69 -5.93
N ALA A 381 21.20 -1.27 -5.54
CA ALA A 381 20.76 -1.19 -4.15
C ALA A 381 20.12 -2.51 -3.65
N ARG A 382 20.12 -3.57 -4.46
CA ARG A 382 19.58 -4.90 -4.12
C ARG A 382 20.51 -6.05 -4.55
N PRO A 383 21.76 -6.11 -4.05
CA PRO A 383 22.70 -7.16 -4.40
C PRO A 383 22.14 -8.56 -4.07
N GLY A 384 22.26 -9.50 -5.02
CA GLY A 384 21.69 -10.86 -4.87
C GLY A 384 20.16 -10.90 -4.79
N GLY A 385 19.46 -9.79 -5.06
CA GLY A 385 18.01 -9.66 -4.87
C GLY A 385 17.60 -9.30 -3.44
N ARG A 386 18.55 -9.09 -2.52
CA ARG A 386 18.26 -8.68 -1.13
C ARG A 386 17.58 -7.33 -1.13
N LEU A 387 16.37 -7.27 -0.58
CA LEU A 387 15.57 -6.06 -0.51
C LEU A 387 14.91 -5.95 0.87
N PRO A 388 15.62 -5.42 1.88
CA PRO A 388 15.02 -5.14 3.19
C PRO A 388 13.93 -4.07 3.10
N VAL A 389 12.95 -4.12 4.00
CA VAL A 389 11.86 -3.11 4.09
C VAL A 389 12.42 -1.70 4.32
N ALA A 390 13.55 -1.56 5.03
CA ALA A 390 14.21 -0.28 5.22
C ALA A 390 14.64 0.37 3.89
N VAL A 391 15.19 -0.41 2.96
CA VAL A 391 15.62 0.08 1.63
C VAL A 391 14.41 0.53 0.82
N LEU A 392 13.29 -0.19 0.88
CA LEU A 392 12.04 0.24 0.24
C LEU A 392 11.58 1.59 0.78
N ARG A 393 11.56 1.77 2.11
CA ARG A 393 11.16 3.03 2.76
C ARG A 393 12.09 4.20 2.41
N GLU A 394 13.39 3.97 2.31
CA GLU A 394 14.35 5.00 1.89
C GLU A 394 14.09 5.50 0.46
N HIS A 395 13.43 4.70 -0.38
CA HIS A 395 13.06 5.04 -1.75
C HIS A 395 11.61 5.54 -1.91
N GLU A 396 10.85 5.68 -0.81
CA GLU A 396 9.53 6.28 -0.81
C GLU A 396 9.62 7.81 -0.92
N VAL A 397 9.62 8.34 -2.14
CA VAL A 397 9.77 9.79 -2.40
C VAL A 397 8.43 10.54 -2.24
N PRO A 398 8.21 11.36 -1.19
CA PRO A 398 6.90 11.98 -0.94
C PRO A 398 6.43 12.94 -2.03
N GLU A 399 7.34 13.66 -2.68
CA GLU A 399 7.06 14.54 -3.82
C GLU A 399 6.52 13.74 -5.00
N ALA A 400 7.09 12.56 -5.26
CA ALA A 400 6.67 11.71 -6.37
C ALA A 400 5.27 11.12 -6.11
N ARG A 401 4.98 10.71 -4.87
CA ARG A 401 3.62 10.30 -4.46
C ARG A 401 2.60 11.41 -4.71
N ARG A 402 2.91 12.65 -4.28
CA ARG A 402 2.04 13.82 -4.49
C ARG A 402 1.82 14.14 -5.96
N ARG A 403 2.86 14.00 -6.79
CA ARG A 403 2.76 14.18 -8.25
C ARG A 403 1.84 13.14 -8.88
N VAL A 404 2.05 11.87 -8.57
CA VAL A 404 1.18 10.78 -9.05
C VAL A 404 -0.27 11.02 -8.65
N GLU A 405 -0.52 11.44 -7.41
CA GLU A 405 -1.87 11.78 -6.94
C GLU A 405 -2.50 12.92 -7.75
N ALA A 406 -1.74 13.98 -8.06
CA ALA A 406 -2.19 15.09 -8.90
C ALA A 406 -2.47 14.64 -10.35
N ASP A 407 -1.61 13.80 -10.93
CA ASP A 407 -1.75 13.30 -12.30
C ASP A 407 -3.00 12.41 -12.44
N LEU A 408 -3.30 11.61 -11.41
CA LEU A 408 -4.52 10.80 -11.33
C LEU A 408 -5.77 11.67 -11.13
N GLU A 409 -5.66 12.73 -10.33
CA GLU A 409 -6.77 13.67 -10.08
C GLU A 409 -7.14 14.48 -11.33
N GLU A 410 -6.18 14.78 -12.20
CA GLU A 410 -6.43 15.40 -13.51
C GLU A 410 -7.15 14.46 -14.49
N ARG A 411 -6.86 13.15 -14.41
CA ARG A 411 -7.31 12.14 -15.39
C ARG A 411 -8.51 11.31 -14.94
N ARG A 412 -8.96 11.46 -13.69
CA ARG A 412 -10.11 10.72 -13.16
C ARG A 412 -11.43 11.17 -13.76
N MET A 413 -12.43 10.30 -13.67
CA MET A 413 -13.81 10.66 -13.99
C MET A 413 -14.39 11.65 -12.98
N VAL A 414 -15.37 12.45 -13.41
CA VAL A 414 -16.14 13.33 -12.53
C VAL A 414 -16.85 12.51 -11.45
N GLY A 415 -16.80 12.96 -10.20
CA GLY A 415 -17.42 12.27 -9.06
C GLY A 415 -16.56 11.18 -8.40
N ILE A 416 -15.43 10.81 -9.03
CA ILE A 416 -14.41 9.96 -8.40
C ILE A 416 -13.49 10.83 -7.54
N ARG A 417 -12.91 10.26 -6.48
CA ARG A 417 -11.76 10.83 -5.77
C ARG A 417 -10.64 9.82 -5.80
N SER A 418 -9.46 10.25 -6.20
CA SER A 418 -8.26 9.42 -6.20
C SER A 418 -7.40 9.72 -4.98
N ARG A 419 -6.74 8.68 -4.44
CA ARG A 419 -5.74 8.81 -3.37
C ARG A 419 -4.57 7.91 -3.67
N ALA A 420 -3.35 8.42 -3.56
CA ALA A 420 -2.14 7.61 -3.74
C ALA A 420 -1.39 7.41 -2.41
N THR A 421 -1.07 6.17 -2.05
CA THR A 421 -0.36 5.80 -0.81
C THR A 421 0.79 4.85 -1.10
N TRP A 422 1.82 4.81 -0.25
CA TRP A 422 2.89 3.81 -0.39
C TRP A 422 2.42 2.45 0.16
N ALA A 423 2.87 1.38 -0.49
CA ALA A 423 2.59 0.01 -0.07
C ALA A 423 3.16 -0.29 1.31
N ARG A 424 2.43 -1.08 2.08
CA ARG A 424 2.91 -1.61 3.35
C ARG A 424 3.52 -2.99 3.10
N PHE A 425 4.63 -3.26 3.78
CA PHE A 425 5.42 -4.47 3.59
C PHE A 425 5.48 -5.27 4.88
N LYS A 426 5.34 -6.59 4.76
CA LYS A 426 5.56 -7.54 5.86
C LYS A 426 6.79 -8.36 5.55
N ALA A 427 7.83 -8.21 6.37
CA ALA A 427 9.03 -9.01 6.24
C ALA A 427 8.75 -10.45 6.71
N VAL A 428 9.27 -11.41 5.96
CA VAL A 428 9.19 -12.83 6.31
C VAL A 428 10.54 -13.50 6.15
N SER A 429 10.95 -14.20 7.20
CA SER A 429 12.19 -14.96 7.25
C SER A 429 11.89 -16.45 7.20
N VAL A 430 12.59 -17.17 6.34
CA VAL A 430 12.49 -18.62 6.22
C VAL A 430 13.54 -19.25 7.11
N ARG A 431 13.12 -20.13 8.01
CA ARG A 431 14.00 -21.05 8.73
C ARG A 431 13.82 -22.45 8.14
N ALA A 432 14.88 -23.02 7.58
CA ALA A 432 14.79 -24.33 6.95
C ALA A 432 16.04 -25.16 7.20
N ARG A 433 15.86 -26.49 7.30
CA ARG A 433 16.94 -27.48 7.29
C ARG A 433 16.91 -28.23 5.97
N VAL A 434 17.99 -28.13 5.20
CA VAL A 434 18.11 -28.60 3.82
C VAL A 434 19.21 -29.63 3.72
N VAL A 435 18.90 -30.78 3.13
CA VAL A 435 19.87 -31.87 2.94
C VAL A 435 20.35 -31.88 1.49
N VAL A 436 21.65 -31.75 1.30
CA VAL A 436 22.29 -31.74 -0.03
C VAL A 436 22.96 -33.07 -0.36
N ARG A 437 23.18 -33.30 -1.65
CA ARG A 437 23.90 -34.49 -2.13
C ARG A 437 25.36 -34.47 -1.65
N ARG A 438 25.96 -35.65 -1.52
CA ARG A 438 27.32 -35.82 -0.95
C ARG A 438 28.41 -35.06 -1.70
N GLU A 439 28.25 -34.89 -3.01
CA GLU A 439 29.25 -34.28 -3.90
C GLU A 439 29.15 -32.74 -3.96
N GLU A 440 28.11 -32.15 -3.36
CA GLU A 440 27.87 -30.71 -3.41
C GLU A 440 28.69 -29.93 -2.36
N ASP A 441 29.06 -28.71 -2.73
CA ASP A 441 29.61 -27.72 -1.81
C ASP A 441 28.46 -27.06 -1.01
N VAL A 442 28.49 -27.27 0.31
CA VAL A 442 27.47 -26.81 1.25
C VAL A 442 27.35 -25.29 1.25
N ASP A 443 28.47 -24.56 1.20
CA ASP A 443 28.47 -23.11 1.28
C ASP A 443 28.01 -22.48 -0.03
N ALA A 444 28.41 -23.07 -1.17
CA ALA A 444 27.93 -22.66 -2.47
C ALA A 444 26.41 -22.88 -2.63
N VAL A 445 25.90 -24.05 -2.22
CA VAL A 445 24.44 -24.33 -2.23
C VAL A 445 23.71 -23.38 -1.28
N ARG A 446 24.24 -23.15 -0.07
CA ARG A 446 23.68 -22.18 0.88
C ARG A 446 23.55 -20.80 0.25
N SER A 447 24.60 -20.27 -0.38
CA SER A 447 24.57 -18.96 -1.03
C SER A 447 23.50 -18.89 -2.13
N ARG A 448 23.42 -19.91 -3.00
CA ARG A 448 22.41 -19.96 -4.08
C ARG A 448 20.98 -20.06 -3.54
N ILE A 449 20.75 -20.82 -2.47
CA ILE A 449 19.46 -20.89 -1.78
C ILE A 449 19.06 -19.51 -1.24
N HIS A 450 19.99 -18.81 -0.59
CA HIS A 450 19.74 -17.44 -0.10
C HIS A 450 19.37 -16.48 -1.23
N ASP A 451 20.18 -16.41 -2.30
CA ASP A 451 19.91 -15.52 -3.43
C ASP A 451 18.57 -15.85 -4.10
N ARG A 452 18.25 -17.14 -4.24
CA ARG A 452 16.99 -17.61 -4.82
C ARG A 452 15.78 -17.21 -3.96
N LEU A 453 15.87 -17.36 -2.65
CA LEU A 453 14.80 -16.94 -1.73
C LEU A 453 14.60 -15.42 -1.81
N HIS A 454 15.68 -14.63 -1.77
CA HIS A 454 15.61 -13.17 -1.89
C HIS A 454 15.03 -12.72 -3.23
N GLN A 455 15.41 -13.35 -4.34
CA GLN A 455 14.89 -13.02 -5.67
C GLN A 455 13.43 -13.43 -5.84
N THR A 456 12.99 -14.53 -5.22
CA THR A 456 11.61 -15.01 -5.36
C THR A 456 10.65 -14.22 -4.49
N LEU A 457 11.02 -13.99 -3.22
CA LEU A 457 10.23 -13.27 -2.21
C LEU A 457 10.49 -11.76 -2.25
N SER A 458 10.51 -11.19 -3.46
CA SER A 458 10.75 -9.77 -3.69
C SER A 458 9.46 -9.07 -4.11
N PRO A 459 9.08 -7.93 -3.49
CA PRO A 459 7.98 -7.10 -3.96
C PRO A 459 8.28 -6.40 -5.30
N LEU A 460 9.52 -6.41 -5.78
CA LEU A 460 9.90 -5.88 -7.08
C LEU A 460 10.20 -7.00 -8.08
N PRO A 461 10.04 -6.75 -9.39
CA PRO A 461 10.47 -7.68 -10.44
C PRO A 461 11.93 -8.11 -10.27
N THR A 462 12.17 -9.40 -10.39
CA THR A 462 13.50 -10.02 -10.40
C THR A 462 13.63 -10.99 -11.58
N VAL A 463 14.82 -11.55 -11.78
CA VAL A 463 15.05 -12.56 -12.83
C VAL A 463 14.21 -13.81 -12.61
N LEU A 464 14.08 -14.27 -11.36
CA LEU A 464 13.28 -15.45 -11.01
C LEU A 464 11.78 -15.17 -10.86
N ASN A 465 11.41 -13.91 -10.63
CA ASN A 465 10.03 -13.49 -10.50
C ASN A 465 9.78 -12.18 -11.27
N PRO A 466 9.54 -12.25 -12.60
CA PRO A 466 9.42 -11.07 -13.47
C PRO A 466 8.28 -10.11 -13.11
N THR A 467 7.28 -10.57 -12.36
CA THR A 467 6.15 -9.74 -11.91
C THR A 467 6.32 -9.21 -10.49
N GLY A 468 7.34 -9.69 -9.76
CA GLY A 468 7.45 -9.55 -8.31
C GLY A 468 6.39 -10.39 -7.58
N TRP A 469 6.52 -10.49 -6.25
CA TRP A 469 5.54 -11.18 -5.41
C TRP A 469 4.17 -10.48 -5.55
N PRO A 470 3.06 -11.22 -5.77
CA PRO A 470 1.76 -10.61 -5.95
C PRO A 470 1.22 -9.97 -4.65
N PHE A 471 0.40 -8.94 -4.79
CA PHE A 471 -0.32 -8.32 -3.67
C PHE A 471 -1.29 -9.31 -3.03
N GLY A 472 -1.37 -9.33 -1.70
CA GLY A 472 -2.25 -10.25 -0.96
C GLY A 472 -1.86 -11.73 -0.98
N GLU A 473 -0.91 -12.14 -1.83
CA GLU A 473 -0.58 -13.56 -2.02
C GLU A 473 0.08 -14.14 -0.76
N PRO A 474 -0.52 -15.17 -0.15
CA PRO A 474 0.02 -15.79 1.05
C PRO A 474 1.24 -16.66 0.72
N LEU A 475 2.27 -16.61 1.56
CA LEU A 475 3.41 -17.52 1.47
C LEU A 475 3.10 -18.80 2.27
N ARG A 476 3.11 -19.95 1.60
CA ARG A 476 2.90 -21.26 2.23
C ARG A 476 4.20 -22.07 2.22
N ALA A 477 4.33 -22.99 3.17
CA ALA A 477 5.49 -23.89 3.23
C ALA A 477 5.72 -24.63 1.91
N SER A 478 4.64 -25.03 1.21
CA SER A 478 4.72 -25.69 -0.11
C SER A 478 5.35 -24.83 -1.21
N ASN A 479 5.22 -23.50 -1.15
CA ASN A 479 5.92 -22.60 -2.07
C ASN A 479 7.45 -22.73 -1.88
N VAL A 480 7.90 -22.81 -0.62
CA VAL A 480 9.33 -22.95 -0.28
C VAL A 480 9.85 -24.34 -0.61
N TYR A 481 9.12 -25.41 -0.29
CA TYR A 481 9.52 -26.78 -0.69
C TYR A 481 9.74 -26.86 -2.21
N ARG A 482 8.79 -26.33 -3.00
CA ARG A 482 8.93 -26.28 -4.46
C ARG A 482 10.15 -25.46 -4.90
N LEU A 483 10.38 -24.32 -4.27
CA LEU A 483 11.51 -23.44 -4.61
C LEU A 483 12.87 -24.08 -4.31
N LEU A 484 12.97 -24.84 -3.23
CA LEU A 484 14.22 -25.45 -2.79
C LEU A 484 14.47 -26.81 -3.44
N GLU A 485 13.48 -27.70 -3.51
CA GLU A 485 13.67 -29.06 -4.03
C GLU A 485 13.66 -29.12 -5.56
N HIS A 486 12.76 -28.39 -6.21
CA HIS A 486 12.60 -28.49 -7.67
C HIS A 486 13.57 -27.56 -8.42
N ALA A 487 13.89 -26.41 -7.84
CA ALA A 487 14.64 -25.37 -8.55
C ALA A 487 16.13 -25.34 -8.23
N GLU A 488 16.60 -26.02 -7.17
CA GLU A 488 18.01 -26.09 -6.81
C GLU A 488 18.56 -27.53 -6.96
N PRO A 489 19.32 -27.83 -8.04
CA PRO A 489 19.73 -29.20 -8.37
C PRO A 489 20.55 -29.92 -7.29
N GLY A 490 21.28 -29.18 -6.45
CA GLY A 490 22.12 -29.73 -5.37
C GLY A 490 21.34 -30.19 -4.13
N VAL A 491 20.07 -29.78 -4.01
CA VAL A 491 19.19 -30.17 -2.90
C VAL A 491 18.65 -31.57 -3.15
N ARG A 492 18.72 -32.44 -2.14
CA ARG A 492 18.12 -33.78 -2.19
C ARG A 492 16.68 -33.77 -1.67
N TYR A 493 16.49 -33.19 -0.48
CA TYR A 493 15.18 -32.94 0.12
C TYR A 493 15.29 -31.85 1.20
N VAL A 494 14.16 -31.26 1.55
CA VAL A 494 14.06 -30.31 2.67
C VAL A 494 13.41 -31.00 3.85
N GLU A 495 14.05 -30.99 5.01
CA GLU A 495 13.57 -31.71 6.20
C GLU A 495 12.51 -30.92 6.97
N SER A 496 12.69 -29.60 7.07
CA SER A 496 11.70 -28.73 7.70
C SER A 496 11.75 -27.32 7.14
N VAL A 497 10.60 -26.67 7.09
CA VAL A 497 10.43 -25.24 6.76
C VAL A 497 9.53 -24.62 7.83
N ARG A 498 9.95 -23.49 8.37
CA ARG A 498 9.14 -22.65 9.26
C ARG A 498 9.30 -21.19 8.87
N PHE A 499 8.24 -20.41 9.05
CA PHE A 499 8.29 -18.97 8.87
C PHE A 499 8.49 -18.25 10.20
N VAL A 500 9.28 -17.19 10.15
CA VAL A 500 9.48 -16.24 11.23
C VAL A 500 9.02 -14.87 10.73
N VAL A 501 8.16 -14.22 11.52
CA VAL A 501 7.65 -12.87 11.26
C VAL A 501 8.11 -11.92 12.38
N ASP A 502 8.36 -10.67 12.04
CA ASP A 502 8.97 -9.70 12.95
C ASP A 502 8.12 -9.40 14.19
N GLU A 503 6.79 -9.30 14.02
CA GLU A 503 5.86 -8.92 15.09
C GLU A 503 4.54 -9.72 14.95
N ALA A 504 4.04 -10.27 16.06
CA ALA A 504 2.72 -10.92 16.16
C ALA A 504 2.19 -10.83 17.61
N PRO A 505 0.87 -11.01 17.85
CA PRO A 505 0.30 -11.04 19.20
C PRO A 505 0.46 -12.43 19.85
N ASP A 506 1.71 -12.87 20.04
CA ASP A 506 2.07 -14.22 20.49
C ASP A 506 2.37 -14.35 21.99
N ALA A 507 2.29 -13.24 22.73
CA ALA A 507 2.41 -13.20 24.18
C ALA A 507 1.63 -12.02 24.77
N GLU A 508 1.22 -12.15 26.03
CA GLU A 508 0.62 -11.09 26.86
C GLU A 508 -0.54 -10.31 26.19
N VAL A 509 -1.46 -11.04 25.56
CA VAL A 509 -2.60 -10.43 24.86
C VAL A 509 -3.70 -10.11 25.87
N ARG A 510 -3.82 -8.83 26.22
CA ARG A 510 -4.76 -8.34 27.25
C ARG A 510 -6.06 -7.76 26.71
N ALA A 511 -6.11 -7.51 25.41
CA ALA A 511 -7.25 -6.90 24.75
C ALA A 511 -7.51 -7.64 23.44
N LEU A 512 -8.74 -8.08 23.23
CA LEU A 512 -9.23 -8.64 21.98
C LEU A 512 -10.57 -8.02 21.65
N ALA A 513 -10.77 -7.68 20.39
CA ALA A 513 -12.08 -7.27 19.90
C ALA A 513 -12.27 -7.69 18.45
N VAL A 514 -13.52 -7.83 18.05
CA VAL A 514 -13.93 -8.04 16.66
C VAL A 514 -14.53 -6.74 16.12
N ASP A 515 -14.18 -6.39 14.90
CA ASP A 515 -14.87 -5.33 14.19
C ASP A 515 -16.21 -5.86 13.66
N GLN A 516 -17.30 -5.19 13.99
CA GLN A 516 -18.64 -5.65 13.64
C GLN A 516 -19.11 -5.13 12.26
N TYR A 517 -18.34 -4.24 11.63
CA TYR A 517 -18.62 -3.67 10.31
C TYR A 517 -17.76 -4.29 9.21
N GLN A 518 -16.49 -4.54 9.51
CA GLN A 518 -15.53 -5.12 8.59
C GLN A 518 -15.44 -6.65 8.80
N PRO A 519 -15.86 -7.46 7.80
CA PRO A 519 -15.82 -8.90 7.92
C PRO A 519 -14.43 -9.42 8.27
N ARG A 520 -14.39 -10.47 9.11
CA ARG A 520 -13.15 -11.16 9.51
C ARG A 520 -12.06 -10.25 10.09
N THR A 521 -12.43 -9.06 10.55
CA THR A 521 -11.49 -8.10 11.14
C THR A 521 -11.47 -8.18 12.65
N TRP A 522 -10.28 -8.39 13.21
CA TRP A 522 -10.05 -8.56 14.64
C TRP A 522 -8.89 -7.72 15.10
N TYR A 523 -8.92 -7.31 16.36
CA TYR A 523 -7.88 -6.52 17.01
C TYR A 523 -7.32 -7.28 18.22
N ALA A 524 -6.01 -7.23 18.40
CA ALA A 524 -5.31 -7.80 19.56
C ALA A 524 -4.27 -6.82 20.10
N GLY A 525 -4.32 -6.52 21.39
CA GLY A 525 -3.35 -5.64 22.06
C GLY A 525 -2.25 -6.43 22.76
N ARG A 526 -0.98 -6.14 22.43
CA ARG A 526 0.21 -6.69 23.11
C ARG A 526 1.21 -5.56 23.37
N GLY A 527 1.53 -5.32 24.64
CA GLY A 527 2.48 -4.26 25.03
C GLY A 527 2.09 -2.92 24.37
N PRO A 528 3.01 -2.23 23.68
CA PRO A 528 2.72 -0.95 23.01
C PRO A 528 2.02 -1.10 21.64
N VAL A 529 1.78 -2.32 21.14
CA VAL A 529 1.32 -2.55 19.77
C VAL A 529 -0.11 -3.08 19.76
N LEU A 530 -0.94 -2.45 18.93
CA LEU A 530 -2.22 -2.99 18.52
C LEU A 530 -2.06 -3.71 17.18
N PHE A 531 -2.36 -4.99 17.16
CA PHE A 531 -2.42 -5.81 15.96
C PHE A 531 -3.83 -5.83 15.40
N ARG A 532 -3.95 -5.90 14.07
CA ARG A 532 -5.18 -6.15 13.33
C ARG A 532 -5.01 -7.39 12.47
N SER A 533 -6.02 -8.23 12.43
CA SER A 533 -6.14 -9.32 11.45
C SER A 533 -7.31 -8.98 10.52
N SER A 534 -7.16 -9.17 9.21
CA SER A 534 -8.23 -9.02 8.22
C SER A 534 -8.82 -10.37 7.74
N ASN A 535 -8.33 -11.49 8.29
CA ASN A 535 -8.63 -12.84 7.82
C ASN A 535 -9.00 -13.80 8.95
N GLY A 536 -9.60 -13.30 10.02
CA GLY A 536 -10.10 -14.12 11.13
C GLY A 536 -8.99 -14.71 12.00
N GLY A 537 -7.92 -13.95 12.24
CA GLY A 537 -6.79 -14.39 13.05
C GLY A 537 -5.91 -15.44 12.37
N ALA A 538 -5.97 -15.60 11.04
CA ALA A 538 -5.02 -16.45 10.32
C ALA A 538 -3.66 -15.76 10.13
N GLY A 539 -3.62 -14.43 10.16
CA GLY A 539 -2.42 -13.62 10.29
C GLY A 539 -2.72 -12.26 10.90
N TRP A 540 -1.68 -11.61 11.42
CA TRP A 540 -1.75 -10.34 12.12
C TRP A 540 -0.75 -9.34 11.56
N GLU A 541 -1.17 -8.08 11.52
CA GLU A 541 -0.37 -6.93 11.10
C GLU A 541 -0.45 -5.82 12.16
N PRO A 542 0.64 -5.10 12.44
CA PRO A 542 0.58 -3.91 13.30
C PRO A 542 -0.35 -2.85 12.71
N ALA A 543 -1.35 -2.43 13.47
CA ALA A 543 -2.28 -1.35 13.13
C ALA A 543 -1.96 -0.06 13.89
N GLY A 544 -1.55 -0.16 15.15
CA GLY A 544 -1.16 1.00 15.96
C GLY A 544 0.07 0.70 16.82
N ARG A 545 0.93 1.71 17.01
CA ARG A 545 2.08 1.64 17.91
C ARG A 545 2.07 2.87 18.81
N PHE A 546 2.09 2.62 20.12
CA PHE A 546 1.95 3.62 21.18
C PHE A 546 3.18 3.53 22.10
N ASP A 547 4.31 4.08 21.64
CA ASP A 547 5.59 3.93 22.32
C ASP A 547 5.55 4.54 23.75
N GLY A 548 6.09 3.82 24.73
CA GLY A 548 6.03 4.20 26.15
C GLY A 548 4.67 3.92 26.83
N GLU A 549 3.72 3.31 26.12
CA GLU A 549 2.40 2.97 26.62
C GLU A 549 2.11 1.46 26.47
N THR A 550 1.10 0.94 27.17
CA THR A 550 0.64 -0.45 27.07
C THR A 550 -0.85 -0.51 26.74
N VAL A 551 -1.22 -1.20 25.67
CA VAL A 551 -2.62 -1.40 25.26
C VAL A 551 -3.35 -2.22 26.33
N LEU A 552 -4.39 -1.63 26.91
CA LEU A 552 -5.24 -2.26 27.93
C LEU A 552 -6.59 -2.73 27.38
N ARG A 553 -7.21 -1.93 26.51
CA ARG A 553 -8.52 -2.21 25.91
C ARG A 553 -8.56 -1.75 24.47
N VAL A 554 -9.32 -2.47 23.66
CA VAL A 554 -9.71 -2.06 22.31
C VAL A 554 -11.22 -2.17 22.20
N ALA A 555 -11.86 -1.14 21.69
CA ALA A 555 -13.31 -1.03 21.58
C ALA A 555 -13.68 -0.49 20.19
N PRO A 556 -13.86 -1.37 19.20
CA PRO A 556 -14.50 -1.02 17.94
C PRO A 556 -15.92 -0.49 18.18
N ALA A 557 -16.39 0.40 17.31
CA ALA A 557 -17.76 0.90 17.41
C ALA A 557 -18.78 -0.25 17.32
N PRO A 558 -19.86 -0.23 18.12
CA PRO A 558 -20.86 -1.28 18.12
C PRO A 558 -21.60 -1.30 16.78
N ALA A 559 -21.96 -2.48 16.27
CA ALA A 559 -22.86 -2.60 15.13
C ALA A 559 -24.29 -2.11 15.46
N PRO A 560 -25.03 -1.59 14.48
CA PRO A 560 -26.38 -1.07 14.68
C PRO A 560 -27.43 -2.20 14.78
N VAL A 561 -27.26 -3.10 15.76
CA VAL A 561 -28.15 -4.26 16.00
C VAL A 561 -29.49 -3.88 16.64
N ARG A 562 -29.62 -2.63 17.11
CA ARG A 562 -30.85 -2.03 17.63
C ARG A 562 -31.08 -0.66 17.00
N PRO A 563 -32.33 -0.21 16.81
CA PRO A 563 -32.63 1.18 16.49
C PRO A 563 -31.96 2.09 17.54
N GLY A 564 -31.33 3.20 17.16
CA GLY A 564 -30.68 4.12 18.11
C GLY A 564 -29.18 3.91 18.34
N ILE A 565 -28.59 2.78 17.92
CA ILE A 565 -27.13 2.65 17.82
C ILE A 565 -26.68 3.33 16.52
N VAL A 566 -25.81 4.34 16.60
CA VAL A 566 -25.34 5.06 15.40
C VAL A 566 -24.23 4.27 14.72
N ALA A 567 -24.39 4.05 13.42
CA ALA A 567 -23.38 3.35 12.63
C ALA A 567 -22.10 4.18 12.49
N ARG A 568 -20.95 3.61 12.91
CA ARG A 568 -19.62 4.26 12.82
C ARG A 568 -18.59 3.27 12.26
N PRO A 569 -18.77 2.81 10.99
CA PRO A 569 -17.84 1.86 10.40
C PRO A 569 -16.42 2.44 10.40
N GLY A 570 -15.43 1.60 10.70
CA GLY A 570 -14.03 2.00 10.80
C GLY A 570 -13.61 2.68 12.10
N SER A 571 -14.56 3.01 12.98
CA SER A 571 -14.23 3.66 14.25
C SER A 571 -13.80 2.66 15.32
N VAL A 572 -12.61 2.88 15.90
CA VAL A 572 -12.03 2.04 16.95
C VAL A 572 -11.37 2.92 18.00
N ALA A 573 -11.75 2.73 19.26
CA ALA A 573 -11.09 3.35 20.40
C ALA A 573 -10.10 2.38 21.04
N VAL A 574 -8.93 2.87 21.45
CA VAL A 574 -7.91 2.11 22.16
C VAL A 574 -7.55 2.82 23.45
N VAL A 575 -7.58 2.09 24.54
CA VAL A 575 -7.12 2.57 25.84
C VAL A 575 -5.71 2.05 26.09
N THR A 576 -4.81 2.96 26.43
CA THR A 576 -3.42 2.65 26.77
C THR A 576 -3.07 3.14 28.17
N LEU A 577 -2.15 2.45 28.84
CA LEU A 577 -1.56 2.84 30.12
C LEU A 577 -0.16 3.41 29.88
N ARG A 578 0.13 4.61 30.37
CA ARG A 578 1.47 5.21 30.26
C ARG A 578 2.42 4.53 31.24
N ALA A 579 3.69 4.38 30.86
CA ALA A 579 4.72 3.87 31.77
C ALA A 579 4.88 4.75 33.04
N SER A 580 4.59 6.05 32.94
CA SER A 580 4.61 7.01 34.05
C SER A 580 3.38 6.99 34.96
N GLY A 581 2.36 6.18 34.64
CA GLY A 581 1.04 6.24 35.28
C GLY A 581 0.04 7.11 34.53
N GLY A 582 -1.25 6.87 34.75
CA GLY A 582 -2.35 7.44 33.97
C GLY A 582 -2.56 6.75 32.62
N SER A 583 -3.67 7.06 31.96
CA SER A 583 -4.13 6.38 30.75
C SER A 583 -4.54 7.35 29.66
N ARG A 584 -4.42 6.91 28.41
CA ARG A 584 -4.85 7.65 27.23
C ARG A 584 -5.91 6.88 26.47
N VAL A 585 -6.73 7.63 25.75
CA VAL A 585 -7.65 7.08 24.76
C VAL A 585 -7.25 7.60 23.40
N HIS A 586 -6.94 6.67 22.50
CA HIS A 586 -6.65 6.93 21.09
C HIS A 586 -7.85 6.52 20.26
N LEU A 587 -8.17 7.30 19.23
CA LEU A 587 -9.30 7.07 18.34
C LEU A 587 -8.80 6.94 16.89
N SER A 588 -9.27 5.91 16.21
CA SER A 588 -9.16 5.75 14.76
C SER A 588 -10.55 5.78 14.14
N THR A 589 -10.67 6.30 12.93
CA THR A 589 -11.90 6.30 12.11
C THR A 589 -11.73 5.54 10.79
N ASP A 590 -10.59 4.87 10.60
CA ASP A 590 -10.18 4.20 9.37
C ASP A 590 -9.63 2.78 9.64
N LEU A 591 -10.25 2.05 10.56
CA LEU A 591 -9.88 0.69 10.98
C LEU A 591 -8.47 0.56 11.57
N GLY A 592 -7.94 1.63 12.16
CA GLY A 592 -6.61 1.67 12.75
C GLY A 592 -5.51 1.93 11.75
N GLU A 593 -5.78 2.55 10.60
CA GLU A 593 -4.70 3.04 9.71
C GLU A 593 -4.06 4.31 10.28
N THR A 594 -4.87 5.19 10.89
CA THR A 594 -4.42 6.40 11.58
C THR A 594 -5.06 6.53 12.97
N TRP A 595 -4.34 7.21 13.87
CA TRP A 595 -4.72 7.38 15.27
C TRP A 595 -4.60 8.84 15.68
N SER A 596 -5.60 9.33 16.41
CA SER A 596 -5.56 10.63 17.11
C SER A 596 -5.73 10.43 18.60
N LEU A 597 -5.04 11.26 19.40
CA LEU A 597 -5.25 11.29 20.84
C LEU A 597 -6.58 11.97 21.13
N LEU A 598 -7.51 11.24 21.78
CA LEU A 598 -8.81 11.75 22.15
C LEU A 598 -8.79 12.34 23.57
N THR A 599 -8.17 11.65 24.52
CA THR A 599 -8.00 12.15 25.89
C THR A 599 -6.77 11.57 26.59
N ASP A 600 -6.27 12.31 27.57
CA ASP A 600 -5.15 11.96 28.45
C ASP A 600 -5.60 12.20 29.91
N LEU A 601 -5.59 11.15 30.73
CA LEU A 601 -6.04 11.17 32.12
C LEU A 601 -4.93 10.67 33.04
N ASP A 602 -4.80 11.27 34.22
CA ASP A 602 -3.84 10.79 35.24
C ASP A 602 -4.33 9.53 35.96
N SER A 603 -5.63 9.26 35.88
CA SER A 603 -6.30 8.07 36.43
C SER A 603 -6.12 6.85 35.51
N ARG A 604 -6.23 5.65 36.09
CA ARG A 604 -6.21 4.41 35.31
C ARG A 604 -7.58 4.16 34.70
N ILE A 605 -7.65 4.04 33.37
CA ILE A 605 -8.87 3.64 32.67
C ILE A 605 -8.97 2.11 32.70
N SER A 606 -10.08 1.59 33.23
CA SER A 606 -10.36 0.16 33.33
C SER A 606 -11.18 -0.36 32.14
N ASP A 607 -12.11 0.45 31.63
CA ASP A 607 -13.04 0.06 30.57
C ASP A 607 -13.60 1.28 29.84
N VAL A 608 -14.11 1.07 28.64
CA VAL A 608 -14.70 2.12 27.79
C VAL A 608 -15.94 1.61 27.06
N ALA A 609 -16.93 2.48 26.89
CA ALA A 609 -18.14 2.17 26.11
C ALA A 609 -18.52 3.31 25.17
N TRP A 610 -18.94 2.95 23.95
CA TRP A 610 -19.51 3.89 23.00
C TRP A 610 -20.90 4.33 23.43
N LEU A 611 -21.15 5.64 23.36
CA LEU A 611 -22.45 6.22 23.64
C LEU A 611 -22.84 7.19 22.52
N ASP A 612 -24.06 7.09 22.04
CA ASP A 612 -24.69 8.13 21.23
C ASP A 612 -25.78 8.80 22.06
N ARG A 613 -25.69 10.11 22.21
CA ARG A 613 -26.66 10.94 22.94
C ARG A 613 -27.03 12.14 22.08
N ASP A 614 -28.31 12.29 21.80
CA ASP A 614 -28.86 13.45 21.06
C ASP A 614 -28.19 13.68 19.68
N GLY A 615 -27.72 12.61 19.02
CA GLY A 615 -27.03 12.66 17.73
C GLY A 615 -25.52 12.97 17.81
N ALA A 616 -25.00 13.26 19.00
CA ALA A 616 -23.57 13.40 19.26
C ALA A 616 -23.00 12.09 19.81
N GLY A 617 -21.81 11.70 19.33
CA GLY A 617 -21.10 10.52 19.84
C GLY A 617 -20.12 10.89 20.94
N ALA A 618 -20.02 10.04 21.95
CA ALA A 618 -19.08 10.14 23.06
C ALA A 618 -18.56 8.74 23.46
N LEU A 619 -17.47 8.72 24.22
CA LEU A 619 -17.00 7.56 24.94
C LEU A 619 -17.23 7.76 26.43
N LEU A 620 -17.84 6.77 27.07
CA LEU A 620 -17.86 6.66 28.52
C LEU A 620 -16.62 5.91 28.97
N VAL A 621 -15.91 6.48 29.93
CA VAL A 621 -14.59 6.02 30.40
C VAL A 621 -14.70 5.72 31.89
N ALA A 622 -14.61 4.44 32.25
CA ALA A 622 -14.58 3.99 33.64
C ALA A 622 -13.14 4.03 34.15
N THR A 623 -12.90 4.79 35.22
CA THR A 623 -11.58 4.91 35.85
C THR A 623 -11.60 4.42 37.30
N ASP A 624 -10.43 4.36 37.92
CA ASP A 624 -10.28 4.16 39.37
C ASP A 624 -10.72 5.36 40.22
N THR A 625 -11.06 6.49 39.60
CA THR A 625 -11.49 7.74 40.28
C THR A 625 -12.83 8.28 39.80
N GLY A 626 -13.62 7.51 39.05
CA GLY A 626 -14.94 7.95 38.59
C GLY A 626 -15.33 7.45 37.19
N LEU A 627 -16.46 7.97 36.71
CA LEU A 627 -16.94 7.78 35.35
C LEU A 627 -16.83 9.11 34.60
N TYR A 628 -16.25 9.10 33.40
CA TYR A 628 -16.09 10.29 32.58
C TYR A 628 -16.75 10.11 31.21
N GLU A 629 -17.28 11.19 30.66
CA GLU A 629 -17.75 11.29 29.28
C GLU A 629 -16.75 12.10 28.46
N VAL A 630 -16.29 11.52 27.36
CA VAL A 630 -15.35 12.15 26.44
C VAL A 630 -16.03 12.29 25.10
N SER A 631 -16.29 13.53 24.67
CA SER A 631 -16.86 13.79 23.35
C SER A 631 -15.89 13.37 22.25
N LEU A 632 -16.41 12.86 21.14
CA LEU A 632 -15.61 12.51 19.97
C LEU A 632 -15.09 13.73 19.19
N LEU A 633 -15.48 14.95 19.60
CA LEU A 633 -14.97 16.18 19.01
C LEU A 633 -13.49 16.40 19.40
N PRO A 634 -12.62 16.77 18.44
CA PRO A 634 -11.21 17.04 18.75
C PRO A 634 -11.04 18.09 19.84
N GLY A 635 -10.19 17.80 20.83
CA GLY A 635 -9.87 18.72 21.92
C GLY A 635 -10.95 18.84 23.01
N ALA A 636 -11.97 17.98 23.02
CA ALA A 636 -12.98 17.97 24.07
C ALA A 636 -12.37 17.63 25.44
N VAL A 637 -12.79 18.37 26.47
CA VAL A 637 -12.40 18.10 27.86
C VAL A 637 -13.30 16.99 28.43
N PRO A 638 -12.74 15.95 29.07
CA PRO A 638 -13.51 14.92 29.76
C PRO A 638 -14.42 15.51 30.85
N LEU A 639 -15.68 15.09 30.88
CA LEU A 639 -16.66 15.53 31.87
C LEU A 639 -16.97 14.38 32.84
N GLN A 640 -16.76 14.58 34.14
CA GLN A 640 -17.11 13.58 35.15
C GLN A 640 -18.65 13.46 35.25
N ILE A 641 -19.15 12.23 35.21
CA ILE A 641 -20.54 11.89 35.47
C ILE A 641 -20.66 11.38 36.90
N LEU A 642 -21.45 12.06 37.71
CA LEU A 642 -21.76 11.62 39.06
C LEU A 642 -22.75 10.44 39.01
N VAL A 643 -22.23 9.24 39.31
CA VAL A 643 -23.00 8.00 39.43
C VAL A 643 -23.61 7.87 40.83
N ASP A 644 -22.81 8.13 41.86
CA ASP A 644 -23.20 8.11 43.26
C ASP A 644 -22.91 9.48 43.87
N PRO A 645 -23.93 10.31 44.14
CA PRO A 645 -23.72 11.64 44.72
C PRO A 645 -23.06 11.62 46.11
N SER A 646 -23.09 10.49 46.81
CA SER A 646 -22.43 10.36 48.12
C SER A 646 -20.92 10.14 48.01
N ASP A 647 -20.42 9.76 46.83
CA ASP A 647 -19.02 9.43 46.57
C ASP A 647 -18.70 9.67 45.09
N ALA A 648 -18.36 10.92 44.76
CA ALA A 648 -18.11 11.36 43.39
C ALA A 648 -16.88 10.67 42.74
N ASP A 649 -15.90 10.31 43.56
CA ASP A 649 -14.61 9.75 43.12
C ASP A 649 -14.60 8.21 43.14
N ARG A 650 -15.77 7.59 43.35
CA ARG A 650 -15.92 6.13 43.33
C ARG A 650 -15.41 5.56 42.02
N GLY A 651 -14.40 4.69 42.09
CA GLY A 651 -13.88 3.98 40.93
C GLY A 651 -14.84 2.92 40.38
N PHE A 652 -14.72 2.64 39.08
CA PHE A 652 -15.50 1.62 38.36
C PHE A 652 -14.58 0.62 37.64
N TYR A 653 -14.95 -0.66 37.64
CA TYR A 653 -14.22 -1.70 36.90
C TYR A 653 -14.66 -1.78 35.45
N ALA A 654 -15.96 -1.61 35.18
CA ALA A 654 -16.56 -1.81 33.87
C ALA A 654 -17.69 -0.82 33.58
N VAL A 655 -17.88 -0.50 32.30
CA VAL A 655 -18.97 0.32 31.79
C VAL A 655 -19.53 -0.28 30.50
N ARG A 656 -20.86 -0.32 30.37
CA ARG A 656 -21.53 -0.74 29.13
C ARG A 656 -22.69 0.18 28.80
N ALA A 657 -22.73 0.64 27.56
CA ALA A 657 -23.92 1.22 26.97
C ALA A 657 -24.76 0.11 26.33
N PHE A 658 -26.07 0.24 26.41
CA PHE A 658 -27.03 -0.67 25.81
C PHE A 658 -28.22 0.11 25.27
N VAL A 659 -28.98 -0.52 24.38
CA VAL A 659 -30.14 0.11 23.76
C VAL A 659 -31.34 -0.84 23.81
N SER A 660 -32.51 -0.33 24.18
CA SER A 660 -33.74 -1.12 24.22
C SER A 660 -34.17 -1.55 22.82
N GLU A 661 -35.13 -2.48 22.73
CA GLU A 661 -35.76 -2.86 21.47
C GLU A 661 -36.35 -1.65 20.72
N ARG A 662 -36.81 -0.63 21.45
CA ARG A 662 -37.41 0.60 20.91
C ARG A 662 -36.40 1.72 20.67
N GLY A 663 -35.12 1.46 20.91
CA GLY A 663 -34.06 2.44 20.71
C GLY A 663 -33.78 3.39 21.86
N ALA A 664 -34.26 3.07 23.07
CA ALA A 664 -33.94 3.87 24.26
C ALA A 664 -32.54 3.51 24.79
N PRO A 665 -31.58 4.46 24.84
CA PRO A 665 -30.23 4.20 25.34
C PRO A 665 -30.18 4.14 26.87
N GLY A 666 -29.32 3.28 27.40
CA GLY A 666 -29.01 3.17 28.82
C GLY A 666 -27.55 2.83 29.06
N VAL A 667 -27.11 2.99 30.30
CA VAL A 667 -25.73 2.83 30.75
C VAL A 667 -25.71 2.02 32.04
N ALA A 668 -24.83 1.03 32.12
CA ALA A 668 -24.55 0.28 33.33
C ALA A 668 -23.07 0.43 33.71
N VAL A 669 -22.79 0.54 35.01
CA VAL A 669 -21.42 0.57 35.55
C VAL A 669 -21.29 -0.37 36.74
N ALA A 670 -20.14 -1.04 36.85
CA ALA A 670 -19.81 -1.90 37.96
C ALA A 670 -18.80 -1.18 38.88
N ALA A 671 -19.23 -0.88 40.10
CA ALA A 671 -18.42 -0.16 41.07
C ALA A 671 -17.31 -1.04 41.64
N GLN A 672 -16.15 -0.45 41.91
CA GLN A 672 -15.04 -1.12 42.59
C GLN A 672 -15.41 -1.42 44.05
N ALA A 673 -14.53 -2.16 44.74
CA ALA A 673 -14.67 -2.49 46.17
C ALA A 673 -16.03 -3.15 46.54
N SER A 674 -16.62 -3.89 45.60
CA SER A 674 -17.86 -4.65 45.79
C SER A 674 -19.10 -3.82 46.11
N PHE A 675 -19.16 -2.55 45.68
CA PHE A 675 -20.32 -1.67 45.84
C PHE A 675 -21.48 -1.94 44.86
N GLY A 676 -21.41 -3.02 44.09
CA GLY A 676 -22.49 -3.47 43.21
C GLY A 676 -22.52 -2.79 41.84
N VAL A 677 -23.68 -2.87 41.21
CA VAL A 677 -23.92 -2.37 39.84
C VAL A 677 -24.91 -1.21 39.88
N TYR A 678 -24.63 -0.15 39.11
CA TYR A 678 -25.49 1.00 38.93
C TYR A 678 -26.01 1.05 37.50
N LEU A 679 -27.26 1.49 37.33
CA LEU A 679 -27.96 1.53 36.05
C LEU A 679 -28.59 2.91 35.83
N SER A 680 -28.43 3.43 34.62
CA SER A 680 -29.14 4.60 34.10
C SER A 680 -29.93 4.21 32.86
N THR A 681 -31.22 4.55 32.83
CA THR A 681 -32.08 4.43 31.64
C THR A 681 -32.21 5.75 30.87
N ALA A 682 -31.44 6.78 31.26
CA ALA A 682 -31.43 8.11 30.64
C ALA A 682 -30.06 8.39 30.00
N ALA A 683 -29.49 7.40 29.29
CA ALA A 683 -28.21 7.50 28.60
C ALA A 683 -27.02 7.97 29.47
N GLY A 684 -27.03 7.69 30.79
CA GLY A 684 -25.96 8.11 31.70
C GLY A 684 -25.94 9.61 32.01
N ARG A 685 -27.05 10.35 31.84
CA ARG A 685 -27.13 11.75 32.25
C ARG A 685 -26.86 11.91 33.77
N PRO A 686 -26.26 13.02 34.22
CA PRO A 686 -26.01 13.25 35.65
C PRO A 686 -27.28 13.08 36.50
N GLY A 687 -27.15 12.39 37.64
CA GLY A 687 -28.26 12.13 38.56
C GLY A 687 -29.27 11.05 38.12
N SER A 688 -29.02 10.36 37.00
CA SER A 688 -29.94 9.31 36.49
C SER A 688 -29.59 7.89 36.92
N PHE A 689 -28.46 7.69 37.62
CA PHE A 689 -28.02 6.36 38.05
C PHE A 689 -28.77 5.91 39.30
N THR A 690 -29.10 4.62 39.32
CA THR A 690 -29.72 3.94 40.46
C THR A 690 -28.92 2.67 40.76
N HIS A 691 -28.74 2.35 42.04
CA HIS A 691 -28.09 1.10 42.44
C HIS A 691 -29.06 -0.07 42.26
N VAL A 692 -28.64 -1.10 41.50
CA VAL A 692 -29.50 -2.22 41.08
C VAL A 692 -29.06 -3.58 41.62
N GLY A 693 -28.20 -3.62 42.65
CA GLY A 693 -27.84 -4.84 43.37
C GLY A 693 -26.42 -5.36 43.11
N LEU A 694 -26.19 -6.63 43.44
CA LEU A 694 -24.88 -7.29 43.46
C LEU A 694 -23.85 -6.65 44.41
N SER A 695 -24.32 -6.00 45.47
CA SER A 695 -23.45 -5.55 46.56
C SER A 695 -22.74 -6.73 47.23
N ASN A 696 -21.51 -6.53 47.69
CA ASN A 696 -20.62 -7.57 48.24
C ASN A 696 -20.17 -8.64 47.22
N VAL A 697 -20.40 -8.41 45.93
CA VAL A 697 -19.80 -9.18 44.83
C VAL A 697 -18.75 -8.31 44.15
N ASP A 698 -17.58 -8.88 43.86
CA ASP A 698 -16.51 -8.20 43.12
C ASP A 698 -16.82 -8.19 41.62
N ASN A 699 -17.73 -7.32 41.19
CA ASN A 699 -18.22 -7.25 39.80
C ASN A 699 -17.17 -6.62 38.87
N ARG A 700 -16.41 -7.44 38.14
CA ARG A 700 -15.27 -6.95 37.32
C ARG A 700 -15.58 -6.79 35.84
N VAL A 701 -16.58 -7.51 35.34
CA VAL A 701 -16.92 -7.55 33.91
C VAL A 701 -18.38 -7.22 33.75
N LEU A 702 -18.70 -6.29 32.84
CA LEU A 702 -20.06 -6.11 32.34
C LEU A 702 -20.10 -6.46 30.86
N ALA A 703 -21.16 -7.12 30.42
CA ALA A 703 -21.39 -7.42 29.01
C ALA A 703 -22.88 -7.39 28.68
N VAL A 704 -23.21 -7.01 27.44
CA VAL A 704 -24.59 -6.88 26.98
C VAL A 704 -24.87 -7.96 25.94
N GLN A 705 -25.94 -8.70 26.13
CA GLN A 705 -26.42 -9.70 25.18
C GLN A 705 -27.76 -9.23 24.60
N TYR A 706 -27.81 -9.11 23.27
CA TYR A 706 -29.04 -8.89 22.53
C TYR A 706 -29.57 -10.24 22.04
N ASP A 707 -30.69 -10.69 22.62
CA ASP A 707 -31.31 -11.98 22.30
C ASP A 707 -32.78 -11.77 21.94
N GLY A 708 -33.11 -11.87 20.64
CA GLY A 708 -34.43 -11.52 20.12
C GLY A 708 -34.84 -10.09 20.52
N PRO A 709 -35.98 -9.88 21.20
CA PRO A 709 -36.39 -8.58 21.76
C PRO A 709 -35.75 -8.26 23.13
N ALA A 710 -35.15 -9.25 23.80
CA ALA A 710 -34.57 -9.05 25.12
C ALA A 710 -33.21 -8.33 25.02
N THR A 711 -32.97 -7.45 26.00
CA THR A 711 -31.64 -6.87 26.25
C THR A 711 -31.23 -7.33 27.64
N LEU A 712 -30.20 -8.15 27.71
CA LEU A 712 -29.72 -8.77 28.95
C LEU A 712 -28.39 -8.13 29.34
N LEU A 713 -28.28 -7.76 30.62
CA LEU A 713 -27.01 -7.34 31.23
C LEU A 713 -26.42 -8.52 31.99
N TRP A 714 -25.15 -8.79 31.73
CA TRP A 714 -24.36 -9.79 32.44
C TRP A 714 -23.29 -9.12 33.30
N SER A 715 -23.10 -9.65 34.51
CA SER A 715 -22.00 -9.29 35.42
C SER A 715 -21.13 -10.52 35.68
N GLY A 716 -19.83 -10.40 35.45
CA GLY A 716 -18.83 -11.42 35.79
C GLY A 716 -18.18 -11.12 37.14
N ALA A 717 -18.20 -12.09 38.05
CA ALA A 717 -17.63 -11.94 39.39
C ALA A 717 -16.13 -12.28 39.43
N GLY A 718 -15.39 -11.52 40.22
CA GLY A 718 -14.03 -11.80 40.66
C GLY A 718 -13.99 -12.78 41.82
N GLU A 719 -12.95 -13.58 41.87
CA GLU A 719 -12.62 -14.48 42.98
C GLU A 719 -11.16 -14.22 43.40
N PRO A 720 -10.95 -13.55 44.55
CA PRO A 720 -9.60 -13.26 45.05
C PRO A 720 -8.79 -14.50 45.39
N ASP A 721 -9.44 -15.59 45.83
CA ASP A 721 -8.75 -16.83 46.17
C ASP A 721 -8.64 -17.74 44.94
N PRO A 722 -7.45 -17.91 44.34
CA PRO A 722 -7.27 -18.70 43.12
C PRO A 722 -7.58 -20.20 43.29
N LYS A 723 -7.81 -20.68 44.53
CA LYS A 723 -8.20 -22.07 44.81
C LYS A 723 -9.72 -22.27 44.79
N LYS A 724 -10.52 -21.20 44.89
CA LYS A 724 -11.97 -21.30 44.86
C LYS A 724 -12.48 -21.31 43.42
N PRO A 725 -13.61 -22.02 43.16
CA PRO A 725 -14.20 -22.04 41.83
C PRO A 725 -14.74 -20.67 41.41
N GLY A 726 -15.08 -19.77 42.35
CA GLY A 726 -15.69 -18.47 42.11
C GLY A 726 -17.22 -18.52 42.01
N GLN A 727 -17.84 -17.33 42.01
CA GLN A 727 -19.31 -17.17 41.94
C GLN A 727 -19.86 -17.22 40.50
N GLY A 728 -18.99 -17.14 39.49
CA GLY A 728 -19.37 -17.16 38.08
C GLY A 728 -19.96 -15.85 37.61
N CYS A 729 -21.11 -15.93 36.94
CA CYS A 729 -21.77 -14.78 36.35
C CYS A 729 -23.19 -14.61 36.89
N HIS A 730 -23.69 -13.39 36.83
CA HIS A 730 -25.08 -13.04 37.09
C HIS A 730 -25.66 -12.38 35.84
N ARG A 731 -26.95 -12.59 35.55
CA ARG A 731 -27.64 -11.91 34.45
C ARG A 731 -28.94 -11.29 34.91
N THR A 732 -29.35 -10.21 34.28
CA THR A 732 -30.67 -9.61 34.47
C THR A 732 -31.21 -9.12 33.14
N ARG A 733 -32.54 -9.07 33.01
CA ARG A 733 -33.20 -8.40 31.90
C ARG A 733 -33.31 -6.91 32.19
N LEU A 734 -33.05 -6.10 31.17
CA LEU A 734 -33.16 -4.65 31.24
C LEU A 734 -34.53 -4.18 30.74
N PHE A 735 -34.91 -2.96 31.12
CA PHE A 735 -36.18 -2.30 30.76
C PHE A 735 -37.44 -3.02 31.29
N GLU A 736 -37.29 -3.82 32.34
CA GLU A 736 -38.40 -4.31 33.17
C GLU A 736 -38.64 -3.36 34.34
N SER A 737 -39.82 -3.43 34.96
CA SER A 737 -40.19 -2.56 36.08
C SER A 737 -39.30 -2.74 37.32
N ASP A 738 -38.72 -3.94 37.50
CA ASP A 738 -37.75 -4.26 38.56
C ASP A 738 -36.54 -5.01 37.98
N VAL A 739 -35.33 -4.61 38.37
CA VAL A 739 -34.10 -5.34 38.01
C VAL A 739 -33.94 -6.57 38.93
N LYS A 740 -34.00 -7.77 38.37
CA LYS A 740 -33.88 -9.04 39.10
C LYS A 740 -32.71 -9.86 38.59
N TRP A 741 -31.65 -9.96 39.41
CA TRP A 741 -30.47 -10.74 39.08
C TRP A 741 -30.73 -12.25 39.22
N GLN A 742 -30.43 -12.98 38.16
CA GLN A 742 -30.35 -14.43 38.14
C GLN A 742 -28.87 -14.86 38.23
N THR A 743 -28.54 -15.69 39.21
CA THR A 743 -27.22 -16.29 39.34
C THR A 743 -27.03 -17.41 38.33
N MET A 744 -25.94 -17.36 37.57
CA MET A 744 -25.56 -18.30 36.52
C MET A 744 -24.25 -19.01 36.93
N GLN A 745 -24.25 -19.68 38.09
CA GLN A 745 -23.06 -20.31 38.68
C GLN A 745 -22.92 -21.81 38.34
N ALA A 746 -24.00 -22.49 37.95
CA ALA A 746 -23.99 -23.94 37.71
C ALA A 746 -22.87 -24.33 36.71
N GLY A 747 -22.01 -25.27 37.10
CA GLY A 747 -20.87 -25.72 36.29
C GLY A 747 -19.63 -24.81 36.27
N TRP A 748 -19.64 -23.69 37.01
CA TRP A 748 -18.51 -22.75 37.02
C TRP A 748 -17.31 -23.28 37.81
N ILE A 749 -16.14 -23.32 37.16
CA ILE A 749 -14.86 -23.75 37.75
C ILE A 749 -13.70 -22.78 37.41
N GLY A 750 -14.04 -21.59 36.90
CA GLY A 750 -13.08 -20.68 36.27
C GLY A 750 -12.26 -19.82 37.22
N GLY A 751 -12.64 -19.74 38.50
CA GLY A 751 -12.18 -18.69 39.40
C GLY A 751 -12.77 -17.34 39.01
N THR A 752 -11.92 -16.32 38.89
CA THR A 752 -12.32 -14.99 38.39
C THR A 752 -12.79 -15.05 36.93
N CYS A 753 -13.95 -14.47 36.65
CA CYS A 753 -14.39 -14.13 35.30
C CYS A 753 -13.58 -12.91 34.80
N ARG A 754 -12.80 -13.06 33.73
CA ARG A 754 -11.93 -12.00 33.19
C ARG A 754 -12.55 -11.25 32.03
N ASP A 755 -13.36 -11.92 31.22
CA ASP A 755 -14.06 -11.33 30.09
C ASP A 755 -15.26 -12.20 29.64
N LEU A 756 -16.23 -11.61 28.95
CA LEU A 756 -17.49 -12.25 28.53
C LEU A 756 -17.89 -11.80 27.12
N ALA A 757 -18.24 -12.77 26.27
CA ALA A 757 -18.71 -12.51 24.92
C ALA A 757 -19.87 -13.44 24.51
N PHE A 758 -20.63 -13.03 23.49
CA PHE A 758 -21.85 -13.73 23.07
C PHE A 758 -21.94 -13.91 21.55
N ALA A 759 -22.49 -15.05 21.12
CA ALA A 759 -23.00 -15.28 19.77
C ALA A 759 -24.39 -15.89 19.82
N GLY A 760 -25.42 -15.03 19.79
CA GLY A 760 -26.80 -15.44 20.03
C GLY A 760 -26.93 -16.09 21.42
N PRO A 761 -27.41 -17.34 21.52
CA PRO A 761 -27.57 -18.03 22.81
C PRO A 761 -26.27 -18.61 23.39
N LEU A 762 -25.17 -18.58 22.63
CA LEU A 762 -23.87 -19.04 23.15
C LEU A 762 -23.20 -17.91 23.92
N ALA A 763 -23.03 -18.10 25.23
CA ALA A 763 -22.17 -17.28 26.06
C ALA A 763 -20.81 -17.97 26.26
N VAL A 764 -19.72 -17.20 26.17
CA VAL A 764 -18.36 -17.68 26.44
C VAL A 764 -17.67 -16.75 27.42
N ALA A 765 -16.92 -17.34 28.37
CA ALA A 765 -16.22 -16.63 29.41
C ALA A 765 -14.73 -16.94 29.39
N ALA A 766 -13.92 -15.88 29.42
CA ALA A 766 -12.50 -15.98 29.74
C ALA A 766 -12.32 -16.10 31.25
N THR A 767 -11.48 -17.03 31.70
CA THR A 767 -11.35 -17.34 33.12
C THR A 767 -9.91 -17.38 33.59
N GLN A 768 -9.71 -17.24 34.90
CA GLN A 768 -8.39 -17.26 35.52
C GLN A 768 -7.71 -18.64 35.47
N SER A 769 -8.46 -19.72 35.63
CA SER A 769 -7.89 -21.08 35.78
C SER A 769 -8.60 -22.16 34.95
N GLY A 770 -9.83 -21.90 34.48
CA GLY A 770 -10.66 -22.88 33.75
C GLY A 770 -10.53 -22.83 32.23
N GLY A 771 -9.64 -21.99 31.69
CA GLY A 771 -9.54 -21.73 30.26
C GLY A 771 -10.72 -20.89 29.77
N VAL A 772 -11.37 -21.35 28.69
CA VAL A 772 -12.63 -20.76 28.21
C VAL A 772 -13.79 -21.66 28.61
N LEU A 773 -14.78 -21.09 29.30
CA LEU A 773 -16.03 -21.78 29.63
C LEU A 773 -17.13 -21.34 28.65
N ARG A 774 -18.04 -22.26 28.33
CA ARG A 774 -19.18 -21.97 27.44
C ARG A 774 -20.51 -22.32 28.10
N LEU A 775 -21.56 -21.60 27.72
CA LEU A 775 -22.91 -21.76 28.25
C LEU A 775 -23.93 -21.55 27.14
N ASP A 776 -24.87 -22.48 27.00
CA ASP A 776 -26.09 -22.25 26.21
C ASP A 776 -27.13 -21.56 27.10
N THR A 777 -27.43 -20.30 26.79
CA THR A 777 -28.31 -19.45 27.60
C THR A 777 -29.78 -19.80 27.46
N LEU A 778 -30.16 -20.61 26.46
CA LEU A 778 -31.52 -21.06 26.19
C LEU A 778 -31.78 -22.50 26.66
N ALA A 779 -30.75 -23.22 27.13
CA ALA A 779 -30.93 -24.54 27.71
C ALA A 779 -31.93 -24.49 28.87
N ALA A 780 -32.77 -25.53 29.02
CA ALA A 780 -33.75 -25.60 30.10
C ALA A 780 -33.12 -25.50 31.50
N GLN A 781 -31.89 -26.01 31.63
CA GLN A 781 -31.02 -25.83 32.80
C GLN A 781 -29.65 -25.32 32.32
N PRO A 782 -29.46 -23.99 32.23
CA PRO A 782 -28.20 -23.42 31.78
C PRO A 782 -27.07 -23.78 32.75
N GLN A 783 -26.01 -24.42 32.25
CA GLN A 783 -24.81 -24.77 33.00
C GLN A 783 -23.55 -24.49 32.18
N TRP A 784 -22.52 -23.94 32.83
CA TRP A 784 -21.22 -23.72 32.24
C TRP A 784 -20.53 -25.07 31.99
N GLN A 785 -19.94 -25.19 30.81
CA GLN A 785 -19.21 -26.37 30.37
C GLN A 785 -17.73 -26.00 30.22
N SER A 786 -16.87 -26.84 30.80
CA SER A 786 -15.43 -26.72 30.67
C SER A 786 -14.91 -27.36 29.39
N VAL A 787 -13.74 -26.89 28.97
CA VAL A 787 -12.97 -27.50 27.90
C VAL A 787 -12.09 -28.64 28.44
N SER A 788 -11.80 -29.63 27.58
CA SER A 788 -10.85 -30.69 27.88
C SER A 788 -9.43 -30.13 28.05
N VAL A 789 -8.58 -30.74 28.88
CA VAL A 789 -7.15 -30.38 28.99
C VAL A 789 -6.39 -30.53 27.67
N ASN A 790 -6.90 -31.34 26.74
CA ASN A 790 -6.34 -31.55 25.40
C ASN A 790 -6.96 -30.62 24.34
N CYS A 791 -7.70 -29.59 24.74
CA CYS A 791 -8.38 -28.68 23.82
C CYS A 791 -7.44 -27.78 23.00
N GLY A 792 -6.14 -27.75 23.29
CA GLY A 792 -5.15 -26.91 22.61
C GLY A 792 -4.90 -25.55 23.27
N LEU A 793 -5.67 -25.17 24.30
CA LEU A 793 -5.32 -24.02 25.14
C LEU A 793 -4.10 -24.33 26.03
N PRO A 794 -3.30 -23.30 26.38
CA PRO A 794 -2.09 -23.49 27.15
C PRO A 794 -2.40 -23.87 28.60
N LEU A 795 -1.79 -24.97 29.05
CA LEU A 795 -1.88 -25.43 30.43
C LEU A 795 -0.79 -24.77 31.29
N ARG A 796 -1.19 -24.33 32.49
CA ARG A 796 -0.27 -23.88 33.54
C ARG A 796 0.30 -25.08 34.30
N ASP A 797 -0.54 -26.08 34.54
CA ASP A 797 -0.18 -27.37 35.13
C ASP A 797 -1.10 -28.48 34.59
N ARG A 798 -1.09 -29.69 35.19
CA ARG A 798 -1.83 -30.85 34.68
C ARG A 798 -3.35 -30.67 34.58
N THR A 799 -3.93 -29.74 35.33
CA THR A 799 -5.40 -29.57 35.40
C THR A 799 -5.88 -28.14 35.24
N ARG A 800 -4.99 -27.14 35.35
CA ARG A 800 -5.34 -25.72 35.24
C ARG A 800 -4.73 -25.09 34.01
N PHE A 801 -5.53 -24.25 33.36
CA PHE A 801 -5.09 -23.45 32.23
C PHE A 801 -4.31 -22.23 32.68
N VAL A 802 -3.46 -21.72 31.79
CA VAL A 802 -2.95 -20.34 31.89
C VAL A 802 -4.15 -19.40 31.79
N PRO A 803 -4.16 -18.26 32.51
CA PRO A 803 -5.29 -17.35 32.48
C PRO A 803 -5.60 -16.86 31.06
N VAL A 804 -6.90 -16.82 30.74
CA VAL A 804 -7.41 -16.16 29.53
C VAL A 804 -7.84 -14.76 29.94
N ASP A 805 -7.24 -13.74 29.34
CA ASP A 805 -7.42 -12.34 29.71
C ASP A 805 -8.49 -11.62 28.90
N ALA A 806 -8.69 -12.03 27.64
CA ALA A 806 -9.65 -11.42 26.75
C ALA A 806 -10.33 -12.48 25.87
N ILE A 807 -11.60 -12.27 25.53
CA ILE A 807 -12.36 -13.13 24.62
C ILE A 807 -13.27 -12.29 23.73
N ALA A 808 -13.30 -12.63 22.45
CA ALA A 808 -14.20 -11.99 21.50
C ALA A 808 -14.82 -13.03 20.57
N VAL A 809 -16.03 -12.75 20.11
CA VAL A 809 -16.82 -13.66 19.27
C VAL A 809 -17.39 -12.87 18.10
N SER A 810 -17.28 -13.39 16.88
CA SER A 810 -17.96 -12.83 15.72
C SER A 810 -19.46 -13.09 15.81
N GLY A 811 -20.28 -12.03 15.73
CA GLY A 811 -21.74 -12.17 15.61
C GLY A 811 -22.16 -12.63 14.21
N PRO A 812 -23.43 -13.03 14.02
CA PRO A 812 -23.99 -13.16 12.67
C PRO A 812 -23.92 -11.78 11.99
N THR A 813 -23.17 -11.69 10.88
CA THR A 813 -23.00 -10.43 10.14
C THR A 813 -24.36 -9.91 9.67
N ALA A 814 -24.74 -8.70 10.09
CA ALA A 814 -25.92 -8.01 9.57
C ALA A 814 -25.71 -7.73 8.06
N GLY A 815 -26.39 -8.49 7.20
CA GLY A 815 -26.33 -8.32 5.74
C GLY A 815 -26.05 -9.59 4.93
N GLY A 816 -25.67 -10.71 5.56
CA GLY A 816 -25.64 -11.99 4.88
C GLY A 816 -27.04 -12.57 4.78
N ALA A 817 -27.59 -12.70 3.57
CA ALA A 817 -28.81 -13.47 3.36
C ALA A 817 -28.63 -14.85 4.00
N ALA A 818 -29.51 -15.20 4.95
CA ALA A 818 -29.55 -16.52 5.53
C ALA A 818 -29.74 -17.54 4.40
N GLY A 819 -28.67 -18.25 4.04
CA GLY A 819 -28.67 -19.24 2.94
C GLY A 819 -27.66 -19.01 1.81
N GLY A 820 -26.88 -17.92 1.80
CA GLY A 820 -25.76 -17.80 0.86
C GLY A 820 -24.55 -18.69 1.24
N PRO A 821 -23.67 -19.09 0.30
CA PRO A 821 -22.49 -19.94 0.58
C PRO A 821 -21.42 -19.29 1.49
N GLY A 822 -21.73 -18.16 2.13
CA GLY A 822 -20.86 -17.37 2.98
C GLY A 822 -21.52 -16.93 4.30
N ALA A 823 -22.40 -17.74 4.88
CA ALA A 823 -22.75 -17.59 6.29
C ALA A 823 -21.44 -17.66 7.09
N ALA A 824 -20.96 -16.51 7.59
CA ALA A 824 -19.69 -16.44 8.28
C ALA A 824 -19.68 -17.46 9.43
N GLU A 825 -18.82 -18.47 9.29
CA GLU A 825 -18.57 -19.46 10.31
C GLU A 825 -18.30 -18.75 11.64
N ARG A 826 -19.03 -19.13 12.69
CA ARG A 826 -18.85 -18.54 14.02
C ARG A 826 -17.38 -18.72 14.43
N LEU A 827 -16.70 -17.62 14.71
CA LEU A 827 -15.31 -17.62 15.14
C LEU A 827 -15.18 -16.98 16.51
N ILE A 828 -14.35 -17.58 17.35
CA ILE A 828 -14.09 -17.17 18.72
C ILE A 828 -12.57 -17.04 18.87
N LEU A 829 -12.10 -15.89 19.34
CA LEU A 829 -10.71 -15.66 19.69
C LEU A 829 -10.56 -15.48 21.19
N ALA A 830 -9.55 -16.13 21.77
CA ALA A 830 -9.16 -16.01 23.17
C ALA A 830 -7.70 -15.56 23.25
N GLY A 831 -7.40 -14.65 24.15
CA GLY A 831 -6.10 -14.03 24.31
C GLY A 831 -5.64 -14.11 25.76
N GLY A 832 -4.34 -14.29 25.95
CA GLY A 832 -3.74 -14.29 27.28
C GLY A 832 -2.23 -14.29 27.22
N GLU A 833 -1.60 -14.82 28.27
CA GLU A 833 -0.15 -14.81 28.44
C GLU A 833 0.63 -15.41 27.26
N ARG A 834 0.09 -16.46 26.60
CA ARG A 834 0.74 -17.18 25.49
C ARG A 834 0.17 -16.86 24.10
N GLY A 835 -0.37 -15.66 23.92
CA GLY A 835 -0.84 -15.18 22.63
C GLY A 835 -2.32 -15.43 22.36
N VAL A 836 -2.69 -15.43 21.08
CA VAL A 836 -4.08 -15.60 20.61
C VAL A 836 -4.35 -17.04 20.18
N TYR A 837 -5.54 -17.54 20.52
CA TYR A 837 -6.05 -18.84 20.14
C TYR A 837 -7.42 -18.68 19.48
N ARG A 838 -7.71 -19.50 18.48
CA ARG A 838 -8.96 -19.47 17.71
C ARG A 838 -9.74 -20.78 17.83
N SER A 839 -11.06 -20.67 17.87
CA SER A 839 -12.00 -21.80 17.88
C SER A 839 -13.27 -21.46 17.12
N ALA A 840 -13.90 -22.46 16.50
CA ALA A 840 -15.23 -22.32 15.90
C ALA A 840 -16.37 -22.50 16.93
N GLY A 841 -16.12 -23.27 18.00
CA GLY A 841 -17.16 -23.72 18.95
C GLY A 841 -16.83 -23.52 20.43
N ALA A 842 -15.68 -22.92 20.75
CA ALA A 842 -15.11 -22.83 22.10
C ALA A 842 -14.88 -24.21 22.74
N VAL A 843 -14.56 -25.22 21.93
CA VAL A 843 -14.24 -26.59 22.39
C VAL A 843 -12.79 -26.89 22.08
N ASP A 844 -12.41 -26.90 20.80
CA ASP A 844 -11.05 -27.10 20.34
C ASP A 844 -10.44 -25.77 19.87
N TRP A 845 -9.17 -25.57 20.21
CA TRP A 845 -8.45 -24.32 20.04
C TRP A 845 -7.16 -24.56 19.27
N THR A 846 -6.87 -23.64 18.35
CA THR A 846 -5.61 -23.63 17.60
C THR A 846 -4.91 -22.29 17.81
N PRO A 847 -3.57 -22.25 17.91
CA PRO A 847 -2.84 -20.99 17.95
C PRO A 847 -3.13 -20.13 16.71
N SER A 848 -3.29 -18.82 16.92
CA SER A 848 -3.59 -17.82 15.89
C SER A 848 -2.31 -17.09 15.49
N ALA A 849 -1.55 -17.70 14.57
CA ALA A 849 -0.35 -17.15 13.93
C ALA A 849 0.75 -16.64 14.90
N ASN A 850 1.40 -17.58 15.60
CA ASN A 850 2.56 -17.33 16.46
C ASN A 850 3.85 -17.10 15.64
N GLN A 851 4.80 -16.29 16.15
CA GLN A 851 6.05 -15.93 15.44
C GLN A 851 6.92 -17.10 14.99
N ALA A 852 6.82 -18.29 15.61
CA ALA A 852 7.80 -19.37 15.44
C ALA A 852 7.28 -20.66 14.78
N THR A 853 6.01 -20.73 14.38
CA THR A 853 5.38 -22.01 13.95
C THR A 853 4.38 -21.88 12.81
N ALA A 854 4.36 -20.76 12.10
CA ALA A 854 3.42 -20.56 11.00
C ALA A 854 3.86 -21.37 9.76
N ASP A 855 2.98 -22.25 9.28
CA ASP A 855 3.11 -22.93 7.98
C ASP A 855 2.62 -22.07 6.80
N VAL A 856 1.98 -20.94 7.13
CA VAL A 856 1.47 -19.95 6.19
C VAL A 856 1.66 -18.55 6.78
N VAL A 857 2.21 -17.62 5.99
CA VAL A 857 2.22 -16.20 6.30
C VAL A 857 1.28 -15.49 5.33
N THR A 858 0.30 -14.77 5.88
CA THR A 858 -0.66 -13.97 5.11
C THR A 858 -0.34 -12.49 5.23
N VAL A 859 -0.81 -11.73 4.25
CA VAL A 859 -0.87 -10.27 4.24
C VAL A 859 -2.23 -9.82 3.70
N PRO A 860 -2.71 -8.61 4.03
CA PRO A 860 -3.87 -8.02 3.37
C PRO A 860 -3.67 -7.86 1.85
N ASP A 861 -4.77 -7.81 1.10
CA ASP A 861 -4.78 -7.64 -0.37
C ASP A 861 -4.05 -6.38 -0.86
N THR A 862 -3.82 -5.41 0.01
CA THR A 862 -3.15 -4.14 -0.27
C THR A 862 -1.68 -4.11 0.14
N TRP A 863 -1.19 -5.18 0.77
CA TRP A 863 0.18 -5.30 1.29
C TRP A 863 0.99 -6.28 0.45
N LEU A 864 2.31 -6.21 0.61
CA LEU A 864 3.27 -7.11 -0.05
C LEU A 864 4.14 -7.83 0.97
N LEU A 865 4.50 -9.08 0.65
CA LEU A 865 5.57 -9.78 1.34
C LEU A 865 6.93 -9.29 0.84
N CYS A 866 7.86 -9.23 1.78
CA CYS A 866 9.24 -8.88 1.52
C CYS A 866 10.15 -9.89 2.20
N SER A 867 11.21 -10.29 1.53
CA SER A 867 12.22 -11.17 2.10
C SER A 867 12.90 -10.52 3.31
N GLY A 868 12.82 -11.19 4.47
CA GLY A 868 13.66 -10.91 5.63
C GLY A 868 15.00 -11.66 5.58
N GLU A 869 15.72 -11.69 6.69
CA GLU A 869 16.96 -12.48 6.84
C GLU A 869 16.66 -13.95 7.10
N HIS A 870 17.04 -14.81 6.16
CA HIS A 870 16.77 -16.24 6.22
C HIS A 870 17.80 -16.98 7.09
N ASN A 871 17.36 -18.06 7.75
CA ASN A 871 18.24 -18.96 8.48
C ASN A 871 18.13 -20.37 7.86
N ILE A 872 19.05 -20.67 6.95
CA ILE A 872 19.07 -21.93 6.22
C ILE A 872 20.23 -22.78 6.73
N GLU A 873 19.89 -23.88 7.40
CA GLU A 873 20.85 -24.90 7.79
C GLU A 873 21.01 -25.88 6.62
N VAL A 874 22.21 -25.93 6.02
CA VAL A 874 22.50 -26.85 4.92
C VAL A 874 23.42 -27.95 5.44
N VAL A 875 22.98 -29.19 5.39
CA VAL A 875 23.71 -30.37 5.88
C VAL A 875 23.93 -31.39 4.77
N ARG A 876 25.04 -32.12 4.86
CA ARG A 876 25.30 -33.24 3.95
C ARG A 876 24.46 -34.45 4.37
N GLN A 877 24.10 -35.26 3.39
CA GLN A 877 23.38 -36.53 3.58
C GLN A 877 23.98 -37.45 4.66
N ASP A 878 25.29 -37.40 4.89
CA ASP A 878 26.00 -38.30 5.80
C ASP A 878 26.16 -37.72 7.23
N ALA A 879 25.63 -36.52 7.50
CA ALA A 879 25.71 -35.89 8.82
C ALA A 879 24.72 -36.56 9.79
N THR A 880 25.23 -37.17 10.86
CA THR A 880 24.42 -37.69 11.97
C THR A 880 23.87 -36.55 12.83
N LEU A 881 22.67 -36.70 13.40
CA LEU A 881 22.07 -35.75 14.35
C LEU A 881 23.04 -35.46 15.52
N GLY A 882 23.78 -34.35 15.44
CA GLY A 882 24.80 -33.97 16.43
C GLY A 882 26.00 -33.20 15.88
N ASP A 883 26.26 -33.27 14.57
CA ASP A 883 27.14 -32.33 13.83
C ASP A 883 26.36 -31.10 13.36
#